data_AF-A0A813HDL8-F1
#
_entry.id   AF-A0A813HDL8-F1
#
_cell.length_a   1.000
_cell.length_b   1.000
_cell.length_c   1.000
_cell.angle_alpha   90.00
_cell.angle_beta   90.00
_cell.angle_gamma   90.00
#
_symmetry.space_group_name_H-M   'P 1'
#
loop_
_entity.id
_entity.type
_entity.pdbx_description
1 polymer ?
#
loop_
_entity_poly.entity_id
_entity_poly.type
_entity_poly.pdbx_seq_one_letter_code
_entity_poly.pdbx_strand_id
1 'polypeptide(L)'
;MGTERVPHHLLYWVRRCRESLVTGNREEAESCLERISTSLGYEDAQVAEAFRRFDVDNSGQLDGKEFLYMCAYIGWGAAEARLMDVDSDGSVTREEFRHFVGNMGGLQQLFEHRRQRVARKQWGVDAPALIEVGCRVRAYSRSEDGKKSPSCREAQVLEIHVMPSNGVLLDFGFDQSAQSEVTKSAQNRQVVPQSWIYSDAQDSDVVSALQEVGILQEQQGFWASIFPQSELRAALANVRANAAMNHDAALPEVRQRFAKFGYSEKELQAVLGWIQDLAPMVVHIHIDKMGRFLETDEYYRSQFETGTSCGALGDANKTRKGWEKELFGGTYDDCKPFERPKYGALGVMNDYRGVTSAYQYGDSYLVLKDVRLRTTFASTDSGGIKGSRLAVLDKYAHVLKEYSDNEIKALVDVALANTSLADTPKVQPQLLRGMCADCTAEWVTTGFPDLAQKKGRFFFEVHLLKGCASPQAGLLSSKFVKAPRTQGFAVGGVGDDEHGWAADGQHAMLWHAGNKIPWNKCWESSSDKKLSEDVVLGIAVDIDARRIWFASNGTWDEKPAFAEDSIPFGEALYPAFSVHGRASFHFGPDFKYEAPSIDGPSFARWPGTSEGATRVDCETIGDEKNIRIYKEIQVHGELSLKRNVQRLVANKKHLEISKHQRTWSIRIDGMPADDTRGQTNGVYNRTGARHGMPVYTSTGGSSCIVCSPAKDKWHIVKVTAGKCTSGHSLEETLAEGPIQEGLEACSPSRLGWTEPPEALGVLPVEIFLQVLQEAGVSQEDGAKLLDALRGSNSQGEELVFRVSNFATLEDQWDKLPTQPIGAEAVWELGVAEGQKRLLAEMGLPQAHVIESEHPYAAHSHTWSRTVCVEDGQQIDVNFSSSCCTLDRRTTLKIFGGGLNKSLAGVGARVHLKALTGNEQAHGTMLGKVAGGTWKVRIDSDEAQGQPHIERFCASFAADEQKHVSVQYVGGVTVGSEIAGFTLDIANPLTPFSVTELIKNQEGWFLDVTALLAEEQFIHLEGEGLGAPPGSYASYEKDNKVGTEIKSFEKAGSTLTLKKFAATKGVAYQASEGWLLNLTEMFALEENKASLKELTLEGVVLEPASLLELSGVKLIFEPANAEPQEYFSGFGKSNWNNCVIPSNSATFVFSTDGDKAAGELKRWGVLAVVTSSGSAAPPQETINKLMDRWVAETSRARGSRAKISLEPEDWDEARLRA
;
A
#
# COMPACT_ATOMS: atom_id res chain seq x y z
N MET A 1 -25.84 -19.82 -40.18
CA MET A 1 -26.57 -19.31 -38.99
C MET A 1 -27.26 -18.03 -39.40
N GLY A 2 -28.57 -17.89 -39.12
CA GLY A 2 -29.33 -16.70 -39.47
C GLY A 2 -28.91 -15.51 -38.61
N THR A 3 -28.28 -14.51 -39.21
CA THR A 3 -28.14 -13.19 -38.62
C THR A 3 -29.43 -12.43 -38.88
N GLU A 4 -30.12 -12.00 -37.82
CA GLU A 4 -31.15 -10.96 -37.96
C GLU A 4 -30.51 -9.78 -38.68
N ARG A 5 -31.05 -9.41 -39.85
CA ARG A 5 -30.56 -8.25 -40.61
C ARG A 5 -30.81 -7.00 -39.76
N VAL A 6 -29.76 -6.45 -39.17
CA VAL A 6 -29.86 -5.19 -38.43
C VAL A 6 -30.07 -4.06 -39.44
N PRO A 7 -31.16 -3.28 -39.32
CA PRO A 7 -31.42 -2.20 -40.26
C PRO A 7 -30.36 -1.10 -40.17
N HIS A 8 -29.89 -0.63 -41.33
CA HIS A 8 -28.95 0.49 -41.45
C HIS A 8 -29.45 1.72 -40.68
N HIS A 9 -28.56 2.45 -39.99
CA HIS A 9 -28.96 3.57 -39.12
C HIS A 9 -29.69 4.71 -39.88
N LEU A 10 -29.41 4.87 -41.17
CA LEU A 10 -30.08 5.85 -42.05
C LEU A 10 -31.53 5.48 -42.41
N LEU A 11 -31.99 4.25 -42.11
CA LEU A 11 -33.36 3.81 -42.42
C LEU A 11 -34.43 4.70 -41.76
N TYR A 12 -34.13 5.27 -40.59
CA TYR A 12 -35.00 6.22 -39.92
C TYR A 12 -35.28 7.45 -40.78
N TRP A 13 -34.24 8.07 -41.34
CA TRP A 13 -34.38 9.26 -42.19
C TRP A 13 -35.07 8.93 -43.52
N VAL A 14 -34.85 7.72 -44.06
CA VAL A 14 -35.56 7.25 -45.25
C VAL A 14 -37.07 7.15 -45.00
N ARG A 15 -37.47 6.60 -43.84
CA ARG A 15 -38.90 6.52 -43.45
C ARG A 15 -39.50 7.90 -43.26
N ARG A 16 -38.80 8.78 -42.56
CA ARG A 16 -39.26 10.16 -42.31
C ARG A 16 -39.37 10.98 -43.60
N CYS A 17 -38.41 10.84 -44.51
CA CYS A 17 -38.47 11.45 -45.84
C CYS A 17 -39.72 10.99 -46.60
N ARG A 18 -40.02 9.68 -46.59
CA ARG A 18 -41.24 9.13 -47.22
C ARG A 18 -42.52 9.64 -46.56
N GLU A 19 -42.57 9.72 -45.24
CA GLU A 19 -43.72 10.25 -44.50
C GLU A 19 -43.96 11.73 -44.79
N SER A 20 -42.89 12.54 -44.84
CA SER A 20 -42.97 13.97 -45.19
C SER A 20 -43.40 14.19 -46.65
N LEU A 21 -42.99 13.32 -47.58
CA LEU A 21 -43.50 13.34 -48.96
C LEU A 21 -45.00 13.01 -49.03
N VAL A 22 -45.47 12.06 -48.22
CA VAL A 22 -46.89 11.68 -48.16
C VAL A 22 -47.75 12.77 -47.52
N THR A 23 -47.22 13.49 -46.52
CA THR A 23 -47.92 14.59 -45.84
C THR A 23 -47.81 15.94 -46.57
N GLY A 24 -47.06 16.00 -47.68
CA GLY A 24 -46.89 17.22 -48.48
C GLY A 24 -45.88 18.23 -47.90
N ASN A 25 -45.13 17.86 -46.87
CA ASN A 25 -44.10 18.71 -46.27
C ASN A 25 -42.78 18.60 -47.07
N ARG A 26 -42.71 19.38 -48.15
CA ARG A 26 -41.61 19.31 -49.13
C ARG A 26 -40.25 19.73 -48.56
N GLU A 27 -40.22 20.75 -47.70
CA GLU A 27 -38.99 21.23 -47.07
C GLU A 27 -38.38 20.18 -46.12
N GLU A 28 -39.21 19.50 -45.32
CA GLU A 28 -38.72 18.45 -44.42
C GLU A 28 -38.26 17.20 -45.20
N ALA A 29 -38.94 16.87 -46.30
CA ALA A 29 -38.51 15.79 -47.18
C ALA A 29 -37.16 16.10 -47.86
N GLU A 30 -36.97 17.33 -48.36
CA GLU A 30 -35.71 17.79 -48.95
C GLU A 30 -34.56 17.76 -47.92
N SER A 31 -34.81 18.26 -46.70
CA SER A 31 -33.81 18.22 -45.63
C SER A 31 -33.43 16.79 -45.21
N CYS A 32 -34.40 15.88 -45.14
CA CYS A 32 -34.13 14.47 -44.86
C CYS A 32 -33.34 13.81 -46.00
N LEU A 33 -33.66 14.12 -47.25
CA LEU A 33 -32.97 13.59 -48.43
C LEU A 33 -31.53 14.10 -48.54
N GLU A 34 -31.29 15.38 -48.24
CA GLU A 34 -29.95 15.98 -48.20
C GLU A 34 -29.09 15.31 -47.12
N ARG A 35 -29.67 15.06 -45.93
CA ARG A 35 -28.99 14.34 -44.85
C ARG A 35 -28.64 12.90 -45.22
N ILE A 36 -29.57 12.15 -45.82
CA ILE A 36 -29.31 10.78 -46.29
C ILE A 36 -28.19 10.78 -47.33
N SER A 37 -28.25 11.68 -48.32
CA SER A 37 -27.28 11.74 -49.41
C SER A 37 -25.89 12.13 -48.90
N THR A 38 -25.83 13.11 -47.99
CA THR A 38 -24.58 13.57 -47.37
C THR A 38 -23.97 12.45 -46.51
N SER A 39 -24.76 11.79 -45.66
CA SER A 39 -24.28 10.69 -44.82
C SER A 39 -23.81 9.47 -45.63
N LEU A 40 -24.53 9.09 -46.70
CA LEU A 40 -24.08 8.02 -47.60
C LEU A 40 -22.79 8.40 -48.34
N GLY A 41 -22.63 9.66 -48.73
CA GLY A 41 -21.39 10.15 -49.35
C GLY A 41 -20.19 10.07 -48.40
N TYR A 42 -20.39 10.37 -47.11
CA TYR A 42 -19.35 10.21 -46.09
C TYR A 42 -19.00 8.74 -45.84
N GLU A 43 -19.99 7.86 -45.75
CA GLU A 43 -19.74 6.43 -45.55
C GLU A 43 -19.03 5.79 -46.76
N ASP A 44 -19.41 6.17 -47.98
CA ASP A 44 -18.78 5.64 -49.20
C ASP A 44 -17.31 6.06 -49.28
N ALA A 45 -16.99 7.30 -48.93
CA ALA A 45 -15.62 7.78 -48.83
C ALA A 45 -14.82 7.02 -47.75
N GLN A 46 -15.44 6.72 -46.61
CA GLN A 46 -14.80 5.95 -45.53
C GLN A 46 -14.57 4.48 -45.89
N VAL A 47 -15.53 3.84 -46.57
CA VAL A 47 -15.39 2.47 -47.08
C VAL A 47 -14.28 2.41 -48.13
N ALA A 48 -14.24 3.38 -49.06
CA ALA A 48 -13.21 3.45 -50.08
C ALA A 48 -11.81 3.65 -49.49
N GLU A 49 -11.69 4.52 -48.48
CA GLU A 49 -10.41 4.76 -47.81
C GLU A 49 -9.99 3.55 -46.95
N ALA A 50 -10.93 2.89 -46.28
CA ALA A 50 -10.64 1.64 -45.57
C ALA A 50 -10.17 0.53 -46.51
N PHE A 51 -10.78 0.40 -47.68
CA PHE A 51 -10.39 -0.57 -48.71
C PHE A 51 -8.98 -0.29 -49.25
N ARG A 52 -8.69 0.97 -49.61
CA ARG A 52 -7.38 1.42 -50.12
C ARG A 52 -6.22 1.14 -49.15
N ARG A 53 -6.50 1.08 -47.85
CA ARG A 53 -5.49 0.81 -46.82
C ARG A 53 -5.02 -0.65 -46.77
N PHE A 54 -5.82 -1.58 -47.30
CA PHE A 54 -5.45 -2.99 -47.40
C PHE A 54 -4.97 -3.37 -48.81
N ASP A 55 -5.34 -2.59 -49.82
CA ASP A 55 -4.87 -2.65 -51.21
C ASP A 55 -3.48 -2.00 -51.32
N VAL A 56 -2.46 -2.68 -50.80
CA VAL A 56 -1.08 -2.17 -50.64
C VAL A 56 -0.45 -1.89 -52.00
N ASP A 57 -0.77 -2.72 -53.00
CA ASP A 57 -0.27 -2.56 -54.35
C ASP A 57 -1.10 -1.58 -55.22
N ASN A 58 -2.22 -1.05 -54.69
CA ASN A 58 -3.20 -0.20 -55.38
C ASN A 58 -3.75 -0.82 -56.67
N SER A 59 -3.89 -2.14 -56.70
CA SER A 59 -4.47 -2.88 -57.83
C SER A 59 -5.98 -2.66 -57.96
N GLY A 60 -6.65 -2.15 -56.92
CA GLY A 60 -8.09 -1.96 -56.86
C GLY A 60 -8.86 -3.23 -56.46
N GLN A 61 -8.14 -4.30 -56.08
CA GLN A 61 -8.65 -5.58 -55.62
C GLN A 61 -7.78 -6.06 -54.45
N LEU A 62 -8.35 -6.73 -53.46
CA LEU A 62 -7.56 -7.33 -52.38
C LEU A 62 -7.20 -8.75 -52.78
N ASP A 63 -5.91 -9.02 -53.00
CA ASP A 63 -5.43 -10.35 -53.32
C ASP A 63 -5.49 -11.30 -52.10
N GLY A 64 -5.22 -12.60 -52.28
CA GLY A 64 -5.34 -13.58 -51.20
C GLY A 64 -4.53 -13.26 -49.94
N LYS A 65 -3.43 -12.50 -50.04
CA LYS A 65 -2.56 -12.11 -48.93
C LYS A 65 -3.08 -10.83 -48.26
N GLU A 66 -3.43 -9.81 -49.03
CA GLU A 66 -4.05 -8.56 -48.56
C GLU A 66 -5.41 -8.80 -47.91
N PHE A 67 -6.18 -9.71 -48.50
CA PHE A 67 -7.46 -10.16 -47.99
C PHE A 67 -7.35 -10.90 -46.65
N LEU A 68 -6.32 -11.76 -46.51
CA LEU A 68 -5.99 -12.42 -45.24
C LEU A 68 -5.62 -11.41 -44.16
N TYR A 69 -4.88 -10.35 -44.50
CA TYR A 69 -4.54 -9.27 -43.56
C TYR A 69 -5.77 -8.49 -43.09
N MET A 70 -6.69 -8.19 -44.00
CA MET A 70 -7.96 -7.57 -43.64
C MET A 70 -8.81 -8.51 -42.74
N CYS A 71 -8.87 -9.80 -43.05
CA CYS A 71 -9.62 -10.77 -42.23
C CYS A 71 -9.03 -10.93 -40.83
N ALA A 72 -7.70 -10.95 -40.70
CA ALA A 72 -7.00 -10.95 -39.42
C ALA A 72 -7.31 -9.67 -38.62
N TYR A 73 -7.29 -8.50 -39.29
CA TYR A 73 -7.63 -7.22 -38.68
C TYR A 73 -9.07 -7.18 -38.13
N ILE A 74 -10.04 -7.73 -38.87
CA ILE A 74 -11.46 -7.79 -38.48
C ILE A 74 -11.73 -8.93 -37.47
N GLY A 75 -10.82 -9.89 -37.32
CA GLY A 75 -10.91 -11.02 -36.39
C GLY A 75 -11.76 -12.18 -36.91
N TRP A 76 -11.71 -12.43 -38.22
CA TRP A 76 -12.49 -13.46 -38.92
C TRP A 76 -11.60 -14.61 -39.41
N GLY A 77 -12.16 -15.83 -39.40
CA GLY A 77 -11.48 -17.03 -39.88
C GLY A 77 -11.68 -17.27 -41.38
N ALA A 78 -10.97 -18.25 -41.92
CA ALA A 78 -11.00 -18.61 -43.34
C ALA A 78 -12.40 -19.03 -43.86
N ALA A 79 -13.34 -19.38 -42.98
CA ALA A 79 -14.70 -19.77 -43.36
C ALA A 79 -15.61 -18.56 -43.61
N GLU A 80 -15.50 -17.50 -42.80
CA GLU A 80 -16.25 -16.26 -42.93
C GLU A 80 -15.68 -15.33 -44.00
N ALA A 81 -14.37 -15.41 -44.24
CA ALA A 81 -13.68 -14.71 -45.32
C ALA A 81 -14.33 -15.00 -46.70
N ARG A 82 -14.78 -16.24 -46.93
CA ARG A 82 -15.48 -16.65 -48.15
C ARG A 82 -16.84 -15.98 -48.42
N LEU A 83 -17.35 -15.16 -47.50
CA LEU A 83 -18.60 -14.41 -47.68
C LEU A 83 -18.38 -13.02 -48.29
N MET A 84 -17.14 -12.55 -48.34
CA MET A 84 -16.77 -11.21 -48.80
C MET A 84 -16.32 -11.21 -50.28
N ASP A 85 -15.79 -12.33 -50.74
CA ASP A 85 -15.53 -12.66 -52.15
C ASP A 85 -16.82 -13.26 -52.73
N VAL A 86 -17.64 -12.42 -53.37
CA VAL A 86 -19.03 -12.75 -53.72
C VAL A 86 -19.08 -13.60 -54.99
N ASP A 87 -18.14 -13.40 -55.91
CA ASP A 87 -18.01 -14.19 -57.13
C ASP A 87 -17.03 -15.37 -57.01
N SER A 88 -16.35 -15.50 -55.86
CA SER A 88 -15.42 -16.59 -55.51
C SER A 88 -14.21 -16.67 -56.44
N ASP A 89 -13.76 -15.52 -56.96
CA ASP A 89 -12.62 -15.43 -57.88
C ASP A 89 -11.25 -15.44 -57.16
N GLY A 90 -11.27 -15.41 -55.82
CA GLY A 90 -10.07 -15.43 -54.98
C GLY A 90 -9.52 -14.03 -54.67
N SER A 91 -10.22 -12.97 -55.08
CA SER A 91 -9.94 -11.58 -54.76
C SER A 91 -11.18 -10.90 -54.20
N VAL A 92 -11.02 -9.73 -53.56
CA VAL A 92 -12.18 -8.92 -53.14
C VAL A 92 -12.09 -7.54 -53.76
N THR A 93 -13.04 -7.22 -54.62
CA THR A 93 -13.15 -5.90 -55.23
C THR A 93 -13.74 -4.88 -54.25
N ARG A 94 -13.49 -3.59 -54.51
CA ARG A 94 -14.05 -2.49 -53.71
C ARG A 94 -15.57 -2.52 -53.65
N GLU A 95 -16.21 -2.94 -54.74
CA GLU A 95 -17.68 -2.97 -54.82
C GLU A 95 -18.26 -4.13 -54.01
N GLU A 96 -17.60 -5.28 -54.01
CA GLU A 96 -17.97 -6.41 -53.15
C GLU A 96 -17.79 -6.07 -51.67
N PHE A 97 -16.67 -5.40 -51.33
CA PHE A 97 -16.44 -4.91 -49.97
C PHE A 97 -17.51 -3.91 -49.53
N ARG A 98 -17.88 -2.96 -50.40
CA ARG A 98 -18.96 -2.00 -50.15
C ARG A 98 -20.30 -2.70 -49.93
N HIS A 99 -20.65 -3.64 -50.81
CA HIS A 99 -21.91 -4.38 -50.70
C HIS A 99 -21.96 -5.23 -49.43
N PHE A 100 -20.82 -5.82 -49.07
CA PHE A 100 -20.64 -6.60 -47.86
C PHE A 100 -20.86 -5.75 -46.59
N VAL A 101 -20.20 -4.58 -46.49
CA VAL A 101 -20.37 -3.61 -45.40
C VAL A 101 -21.83 -3.13 -45.32
N GLY A 102 -22.44 -2.83 -46.47
CA GLY A 102 -23.85 -2.43 -46.54
C GLY A 102 -24.80 -3.50 -46.00
N ASN A 103 -24.57 -4.77 -46.34
CA ASN A 103 -25.39 -5.90 -45.86
C ASN A 103 -25.24 -6.16 -44.36
N MET A 104 -24.12 -5.77 -43.76
CA MET A 104 -23.87 -5.84 -42.31
C MET A 104 -24.51 -4.68 -41.53
N GLY A 105 -25.18 -3.73 -42.20
CA GLY A 105 -25.80 -2.56 -41.56
C GLY A 105 -24.88 -1.34 -41.44
N GLY A 106 -23.79 -1.31 -42.24
CA GLY A 106 -22.83 -0.21 -42.31
C GLY A 106 -21.53 -0.48 -41.55
N LEU A 107 -20.52 0.38 -41.77
CA LEU A 107 -19.16 0.24 -41.21
C LEU A 107 -19.19 0.16 -39.66
N GLN A 108 -20.11 0.91 -39.04
CA GLN A 108 -20.30 0.95 -37.60
C GLN A 108 -20.67 -0.42 -36.99
N GLN A 109 -21.52 -1.18 -37.66
CA GLN A 109 -21.98 -2.50 -37.22
C GLN A 109 -20.94 -3.60 -37.47
N LEU A 110 -20.19 -3.49 -38.57
CA LEU A 110 -19.04 -4.37 -38.83
C LEU A 110 -18.02 -4.29 -37.67
N PHE A 111 -17.72 -3.10 -37.18
CA PHE A 111 -16.79 -2.92 -36.05
C PHE A 111 -17.39 -3.28 -34.68
N GLU A 112 -18.71 -3.20 -34.49
CA GLU A 112 -19.38 -3.69 -33.28
C GLU A 112 -19.29 -5.21 -33.15
N HIS A 113 -19.48 -5.95 -34.25
CA HIS A 113 -19.28 -7.39 -34.27
C HIS A 113 -17.84 -7.82 -33.94
N ARG A 114 -16.86 -7.04 -34.40
CA ARG A 114 -15.45 -7.24 -34.00
C ARG A 114 -15.27 -7.06 -32.49
N ARG A 115 -15.81 -5.99 -31.90
CA ARG A 115 -15.70 -5.71 -30.45
C ARG A 115 -16.25 -6.85 -29.59
N GLN A 116 -17.43 -7.37 -29.93
CA GLN A 116 -18.05 -8.48 -29.20
C GLN A 116 -17.21 -9.76 -29.24
N ARG A 117 -16.49 -10.00 -30.33
CA ARG A 117 -15.59 -11.17 -30.48
C ARG A 117 -14.29 -11.01 -29.69
N VAL A 118 -13.71 -9.81 -29.68
CA VAL A 118 -12.53 -9.50 -28.87
C VAL A 118 -12.84 -9.57 -27.37
N ALA A 119 -14.01 -9.07 -26.95
CA ALA A 119 -14.45 -9.14 -25.55
C ALA A 119 -14.63 -10.58 -25.05
N ARG A 120 -15.13 -11.49 -25.89
CA ARG A 120 -15.25 -12.92 -25.54
C ARG A 120 -13.90 -13.62 -25.35
N LYS A 121 -12.84 -13.19 -26.05
CA LYS A 121 -11.45 -13.68 -25.86
C LYS A 121 -10.83 -13.25 -24.52
N GLN A 122 -11.32 -12.17 -23.91
CA GLN A 122 -10.69 -11.54 -22.73
C GLN A 122 -11.23 -12.08 -21.38
N TRP A 123 -12.37 -12.79 -21.39
CA TRP A 123 -13.12 -13.19 -20.17
C TRP A 123 -13.25 -14.70 -19.94
N GLY A 124 -12.57 -15.54 -20.73
CA GLY A 124 -12.42 -16.97 -20.40
C GLY A 124 -13.71 -17.80 -20.37
N VAL A 125 -14.76 -17.40 -21.09
CA VAL A 125 -15.98 -18.21 -21.24
C VAL A 125 -15.84 -19.04 -22.53
N ASP A 126 -15.60 -20.34 -22.34
CA ASP A 126 -15.45 -21.40 -23.35
C ASP A 126 -14.37 -21.17 -24.41
N ALA A 127 -13.10 -21.40 -24.03
CA ALA A 127 -12.01 -21.55 -24.99
C ALA A 127 -11.55 -23.02 -25.09
N PRO A 128 -11.56 -23.58 -26.30
CA PRO A 128 -10.41 -24.34 -26.76
C PRO A 128 -9.92 -23.80 -28.11
N ALA A 129 -8.79 -23.09 -28.09
CA ALA A 129 -7.77 -23.00 -29.15
C ALA A 129 -7.00 -21.66 -29.05
N LEU A 130 -5.84 -21.65 -28.39
CA LEU A 130 -4.84 -20.57 -28.52
C LEU A 130 -3.39 -21.04 -28.27
N ILE A 131 -3.15 -22.35 -28.12
CA ILE A 131 -1.81 -22.94 -28.11
C ILE A 131 -1.83 -24.05 -29.17
N GLU A 132 -0.89 -24.02 -30.10
CA GLU A 132 -0.69 -25.05 -31.11
C GLU A 132 0.74 -25.61 -31.03
N VAL A 133 0.95 -26.79 -31.60
CA VAL A 133 2.30 -27.36 -31.76
C VAL A 133 3.14 -26.38 -32.59
N GLY A 134 4.26 -25.94 -32.05
CA GLY A 134 5.14 -24.93 -32.65
C GLY A 134 5.17 -23.58 -31.92
N CYS A 135 4.24 -23.30 -31.00
CA CYS A 135 4.23 -22.06 -30.20
C CYS A 135 5.44 -21.94 -29.26
N ARG A 136 5.88 -20.72 -28.94
CA ARG A 136 6.98 -20.44 -28.01
C ARG A 136 6.46 -20.23 -26.58
N VAL A 137 7.11 -20.86 -25.61
CA VAL A 137 6.76 -20.80 -24.18
C VAL A 137 8.02 -20.65 -23.32
N ARG A 138 7.90 -20.14 -22.09
CA ARG A 138 8.98 -20.25 -21.09
C ARG A 138 8.84 -21.55 -20.32
N ALA A 139 9.92 -22.32 -20.21
CA ALA A 139 9.97 -23.55 -19.44
C ALA A 139 11.36 -23.81 -18.83
N TYR A 140 11.45 -24.73 -17.87
CA TYR A 140 12.73 -25.13 -17.29
C TYR A 140 13.26 -26.38 -17.98
N SER A 141 14.57 -26.42 -18.26
CA SER A 141 15.21 -27.66 -18.71
C SER A 141 15.57 -28.54 -17.52
N ARG A 142 15.52 -29.87 -17.69
CA ARG A 142 16.02 -30.84 -16.71
C ARG A 142 17.26 -31.54 -17.26
N SER A 143 18.27 -31.73 -16.41
CA SER A 143 19.42 -32.60 -16.74
C SER A 143 19.01 -34.07 -16.76
N GLU A 144 19.86 -34.95 -17.32
CA GLU A 144 19.65 -36.41 -17.32
C GLU A 144 19.41 -36.98 -15.91
N ASP A 145 19.96 -36.32 -14.87
CA ASP A 145 19.80 -36.68 -13.45
C ASP A 145 18.51 -36.11 -12.80
N GLY A 146 17.63 -35.48 -13.59
CA GLY A 146 16.33 -34.94 -13.15
C GLY A 146 16.37 -33.57 -12.46
N LYS A 147 17.54 -32.92 -12.36
CA LYS A 147 17.68 -31.59 -11.73
C LYS A 147 17.19 -30.47 -12.64
N LYS A 148 16.35 -29.60 -12.08
CA LYS A 148 15.73 -28.43 -12.74
C LYS A 148 16.75 -27.30 -12.93
N SER A 149 16.71 -26.62 -14.09
CA SER A 149 17.56 -25.46 -14.37
C SER A 149 17.28 -24.29 -13.41
N PRO A 150 18.30 -23.48 -13.06
CA PRO A 150 18.14 -22.34 -12.14
C PRO A 150 17.31 -21.19 -12.74
N SER A 151 17.19 -21.11 -14.07
CA SER A 151 16.37 -20.13 -14.77
C SER A 151 15.52 -20.79 -15.87
N CYS A 152 14.34 -20.21 -16.12
CA CYS A 152 13.50 -20.61 -17.25
C CYS A 152 14.11 -20.11 -18.57
N ARG A 153 13.94 -20.89 -19.63
CA ARG A 153 14.41 -20.60 -20.99
C ARG A 153 13.25 -20.72 -21.96
N GLU A 154 13.39 -20.13 -23.14
CA GLU A 154 12.42 -20.26 -24.21
C GLU A 154 12.45 -21.67 -24.81
N ALA A 155 11.27 -22.25 -25.02
CA ALA A 155 11.06 -23.59 -25.56
C ALA A 155 9.93 -23.58 -26.59
N GLN A 156 9.95 -24.55 -27.50
CA GLN A 156 8.91 -24.73 -28.51
C GLN A 156 8.00 -25.90 -28.15
N VAL A 157 6.68 -25.68 -28.25
CA VAL A 157 5.67 -26.71 -27.97
C VAL A 157 5.72 -27.81 -29.03
N LEU A 158 5.85 -29.06 -28.60
CA LEU A 158 5.86 -30.26 -29.43
C LEU A 158 4.53 -31.02 -29.34
N GLU A 159 3.87 -31.02 -28.18
CA GLU A 159 2.58 -31.68 -27.95
C GLU A 159 1.79 -31.01 -26.81
N ILE A 160 0.44 -31.07 -26.86
CA ILE A 160 -0.47 -30.35 -25.93
C ILE A 160 -1.41 -31.33 -25.24
N HIS A 161 -1.48 -31.27 -23.91
CA HIS A 161 -2.41 -32.03 -23.08
C HIS A 161 -3.24 -31.10 -22.17
N VAL A 162 -4.56 -31.29 -22.14
CA VAL A 162 -5.49 -30.45 -21.36
C VAL A 162 -5.65 -30.99 -19.94
N MET A 163 -5.55 -30.12 -18.93
CA MET A 163 -5.78 -30.46 -17.51
C MET A 163 -6.78 -29.49 -16.85
N PRO A 164 -7.52 -29.90 -15.80
CA PRO A 164 -8.64 -29.12 -15.24
C PRO A 164 -8.26 -27.96 -14.31
N SER A 165 -6.99 -27.78 -13.93
CA SER A 165 -6.58 -26.80 -12.91
C SER A 165 -5.36 -25.98 -13.32
N ASN A 166 -5.59 -24.69 -13.57
CA ASN A 166 -4.65 -23.55 -13.63
C ASN A 166 -3.37 -23.64 -14.50
N GLY A 167 -3.29 -24.53 -15.49
CA GLY A 167 -2.22 -24.52 -16.49
C GLY A 167 -2.39 -25.55 -17.60
N VAL A 168 -1.61 -25.44 -18.68
CA VAL A 168 -1.60 -26.40 -19.80
C VAL A 168 -0.37 -27.30 -19.69
N LEU A 169 -0.56 -28.61 -19.82
CA LEU A 169 0.54 -29.57 -19.80
C LEU A 169 1.11 -29.69 -21.21
N LEU A 170 2.38 -29.31 -21.38
CA LEU A 170 3.02 -29.24 -22.69
C LEU A 170 4.26 -30.13 -22.71
N ASP A 171 4.49 -30.79 -23.84
CA ASP A 171 5.79 -31.34 -24.18
C ASP A 171 6.53 -30.30 -25.03
N PHE A 172 7.78 -29.97 -24.70
CA PHE A 172 8.52 -28.90 -25.38
C PHE A 172 10.02 -29.20 -25.56
N GLY A 173 10.61 -28.61 -26.61
CA GLY A 173 12.04 -28.69 -26.96
C GLY A 173 12.74 -27.33 -26.89
N PHE A 174 14.04 -27.31 -26.60
CA PHE A 174 14.80 -26.06 -26.34
C PHE A 174 15.72 -25.60 -27.51
N ASP A 175 15.79 -26.33 -28.63
CA ASP A 175 16.66 -26.00 -29.78
C ASP A 175 15.87 -25.78 -31.10
N GLN A 176 16.22 -24.73 -31.85
CA GLN A 176 15.61 -24.33 -33.12
C GLN A 176 16.28 -24.91 -34.38
N SER A 177 17.28 -25.78 -34.25
CA SER A 177 17.91 -26.41 -35.41
C SER A 177 17.09 -27.59 -35.91
N ALA A 178 16.32 -27.38 -36.98
CA ALA A 178 15.75 -28.49 -37.73
C ALA A 178 16.86 -29.39 -38.28
N GLN A 179 16.65 -30.71 -38.21
CA GLN A 179 17.45 -31.83 -38.74
C GLN A 179 18.59 -32.39 -37.86
N SER A 180 18.23 -33.15 -36.82
CA SER A 180 18.94 -34.41 -36.54
C SER A 180 17.98 -35.46 -35.97
N GLU A 181 18.25 -36.72 -36.29
CA GLU A 181 17.43 -37.87 -35.95
C GLU A 181 17.25 -38.04 -34.45
N VAL A 182 16.03 -38.47 -34.09
CA VAL A 182 15.54 -38.81 -32.76
C VAL A 182 16.55 -39.67 -31.97
N THR A 183 17.16 -39.08 -30.94
CA THR A 183 17.57 -39.83 -29.75
C THR A 183 16.59 -39.54 -28.61
N LYS A 184 15.83 -40.58 -28.26
CA LYS A 184 14.89 -40.63 -27.13
C LYS A 184 15.62 -40.43 -25.79
N SER A 185 15.82 -39.20 -25.32
CA SER A 185 16.06 -38.95 -23.88
C SER A 185 16.06 -37.45 -23.55
N ALA A 186 14.86 -36.89 -23.34
CA ALA A 186 14.53 -35.82 -22.37
C ALA A 186 13.21 -35.16 -22.80
N GLN A 187 12.09 -35.88 -22.68
CA GLN A 187 10.77 -35.26 -22.74
C GLN A 187 10.64 -34.33 -21.53
N ASN A 188 10.88 -33.04 -21.74
CA ASN A 188 10.65 -32.01 -20.73
C ASN A 188 9.15 -31.69 -20.73
N ARG A 189 8.37 -32.52 -20.04
CA ARG A 189 6.94 -32.33 -19.83
C ARG A 189 6.72 -31.44 -18.61
N GLN A 190 6.01 -30.32 -18.76
CA GLN A 190 5.73 -29.42 -17.65
C GLN A 190 4.36 -28.73 -17.81
N VAL A 191 3.69 -28.47 -16.68
CA VAL A 191 2.57 -27.53 -16.64
C VAL A 191 3.13 -26.11 -16.75
N VAL A 192 2.74 -25.41 -17.81
CA VAL A 192 3.17 -24.05 -18.09
C VAL A 192 2.04 -23.08 -17.70
N PRO A 193 2.30 -22.08 -16.83
CA PRO A 193 1.33 -21.04 -16.52
C PRO A 193 0.93 -20.24 -17.76
N GLN A 194 -0.31 -19.76 -17.83
CA GLN A 194 -0.81 -19.03 -18.99
C GLN A 194 -0.01 -17.74 -19.28
N SER A 195 0.60 -17.14 -18.25
CA SER A 195 1.49 -15.98 -18.35
C SER A 195 2.87 -16.27 -18.97
N TRP A 196 3.21 -17.54 -19.22
CA TRP A 196 4.50 -17.98 -19.79
C TRP A 196 4.39 -18.34 -21.27
N ILE A 197 3.22 -18.17 -21.86
CA ILE A 197 2.95 -18.38 -23.29
C ILE A 197 3.18 -17.06 -24.00
N TYR A 198 4.06 -17.04 -24.99
CA TYR A 198 4.19 -15.87 -25.85
C TYR A 198 3.05 -15.89 -26.87
N SER A 199 2.26 -14.82 -26.95
CA SER A 199 1.43 -14.55 -28.14
C SER A 199 2.38 -14.45 -29.34
N ASP A 200 1.91 -14.94 -30.48
CA ASP A 200 2.67 -15.41 -31.64
C ASP A 200 3.80 -14.52 -32.20
N ALA A 201 4.60 -15.11 -33.09
CA ALA A 201 5.63 -14.42 -33.88
C ALA A 201 5.06 -13.57 -35.04
N GLN A 202 3.73 -13.47 -35.21
CA GLN A 202 3.09 -12.65 -36.23
C GLN A 202 2.73 -11.25 -35.71
N ASP A 203 2.60 -11.04 -34.40
CA ASP A 203 2.38 -9.70 -33.84
C ASP A 203 3.58 -8.76 -33.99
N SER A 204 4.81 -9.28 -34.13
CA SER A 204 5.99 -8.44 -34.40
C SER A 204 6.08 -8.02 -35.87
N ASP A 205 5.88 -8.95 -36.80
CA ASP A 205 6.00 -8.70 -38.24
C ASP A 205 4.80 -7.94 -38.80
N VAL A 206 3.60 -8.13 -38.23
CA VAL A 206 2.41 -7.32 -38.57
C VAL A 206 2.55 -5.91 -38.01
N VAL A 207 3.07 -5.73 -36.80
CA VAL A 207 3.33 -4.38 -36.25
C VAL A 207 4.45 -3.67 -37.02
N SER A 208 5.50 -4.36 -37.45
CA SER A 208 6.54 -3.80 -38.32
C SER A 208 6.05 -3.54 -39.74
N ALA A 209 5.27 -4.43 -40.36
CA ALA A 209 4.69 -4.22 -41.69
C ALA A 209 3.68 -3.07 -41.71
N LEU A 210 2.84 -2.93 -40.67
CA LEU A 210 1.90 -1.80 -40.51
C LEU A 210 2.64 -0.46 -40.32
N GLN A 211 3.79 -0.46 -39.65
CA GLN A 211 4.66 0.70 -39.54
C GLN A 211 5.38 1.03 -40.86
N GLU A 212 5.70 0.03 -41.68
CA GLU A 212 6.40 0.16 -42.97
C GLU A 212 5.50 0.61 -44.14
N VAL A 213 4.21 0.26 -44.17
CA VAL A 213 3.26 0.75 -45.21
C VAL A 213 2.56 2.07 -44.85
N GLY A 214 3.07 2.79 -43.85
CA GLY A 214 2.56 4.11 -43.48
C GLY A 214 1.27 4.09 -42.65
N ILE A 215 0.86 2.94 -42.11
CA ILE A 215 -0.19 2.89 -41.09
C ILE A 215 0.45 3.16 -39.72
N LEU A 216 0.87 4.42 -39.55
CA LEU A 216 1.25 4.99 -38.27
C LEU A 216 0.14 5.92 -37.79
N GLN A 217 -0.38 5.64 -36.60
CA GLN A 217 -1.17 6.56 -35.76
C GLN A 217 -2.36 7.30 -36.43
N GLU A 218 -2.88 6.86 -37.58
CA GLU A 218 -4.22 7.23 -38.06
C GLU A 218 -5.35 6.58 -37.23
N GLN A 219 -5.00 6.07 -36.04
CA GLN A 219 -5.88 5.55 -34.99
C GLN A 219 -6.73 6.62 -34.29
N GLN A 220 -6.85 7.83 -34.84
CA GLN A 220 -7.84 8.80 -34.38
C GLN A 220 -9.30 8.27 -34.54
N GLY A 221 -9.56 7.29 -35.40
CA GLY A 221 -10.85 6.58 -35.48
C GLY A 221 -11.07 5.44 -34.46
N PHE A 222 -9.99 4.94 -33.83
CA PHE A 222 -10.03 3.81 -32.89
C PHE A 222 -10.66 4.18 -31.54
N TRP A 223 -10.60 5.45 -31.16
CA TRP A 223 -11.01 5.95 -29.84
C TRP A 223 -12.51 5.88 -29.53
N ALA A 224 -13.37 5.69 -30.54
CA ALA A 224 -14.78 5.40 -30.33
C ALA A 224 -15.04 3.91 -29.96
N SER A 225 -14.05 3.04 -30.12
CA SER A 225 -14.20 1.58 -30.01
C SER A 225 -13.53 0.94 -28.77
N ILE A 226 -12.84 1.72 -27.93
CA ILE A 226 -12.12 1.25 -26.73
C ILE A 226 -12.94 1.36 -25.43
N PHE A 227 -14.03 2.13 -25.36
CA PHE A 227 -14.72 2.29 -24.06
C PHE A 227 -15.88 1.29 -23.88
N PRO A 228 -15.86 0.45 -22.82
CA PRO A 228 -17.12 -0.04 -22.27
C PRO A 228 -17.97 1.15 -21.88
N GLN A 229 -19.30 1.01 -21.97
CA GLN A 229 -20.27 2.05 -21.62
C GLN A 229 -20.07 2.64 -20.20
N SER A 230 -19.27 1.98 -19.36
CA SER A 230 -18.83 2.41 -18.03
C SER A 230 -17.81 3.56 -18.01
N GLU A 231 -17.05 3.80 -19.09
CA GLU A 231 -16.02 4.86 -19.14
C GLU A 231 -16.46 6.11 -19.90
N LEU A 232 -17.47 6.01 -20.77
CA LEU A 232 -18.18 7.17 -21.32
C LEU A 232 -19.23 7.63 -20.31
N ARG A 233 -18.76 8.17 -19.19
CA ARG A 233 -19.64 8.69 -18.14
C ARG A 233 -20.51 9.80 -18.72
N ALA A 234 -21.78 9.87 -18.31
CA ALA A 234 -22.75 10.86 -18.78
C ALA A 234 -22.21 12.31 -18.76
N ALA A 235 -21.30 12.61 -17.82
CA ALA A 235 -20.58 13.88 -17.71
C ALA A 235 -19.81 14.26 -18.99
N LEU A 236 -19.02 13.34 -19.55
CA LEU A 236 -18.22 13.58 -20.76
C LEU A 236 -19.09 13.74 -22.00
N ALA A 237 -20.19 12.98 -22.10
CA ALA A 237 -21.15 13.10 -23.20
C ALA A 237 -21.81 14.49 -23.21
N ASN A 238 -22.24 14.98 -22.04
CA ASN A 238 -22.83 16.31 -21.90
C ASN A 238 -21.81 17.43 -22.21
N VAL A 239 -20.59 17.34 -21.67
CA VAL A 239 -19.55 18.33 -21.96
C VAL A 239 -19.18 18.33 -23.44
N ARG A 240 -19.05 17.16 -24.08
CA ARG A 240 -18.73 17.06 -25.51
C ARG A 240 -19.81 17.68 -26.40
N ALA A 241 -21.09 17.47 -26.09
CA ALA A 241 -22.19 18.07 -26.85
C ALA A 241 -22.12 19.61 -26.81
N ASN A 242 -21.90 20.19 -25.63
CA ASN A 242 -21.74 21.63 -25.46
C ASN A 242 -20.44 22.14 -26.13
N ALA A 243 -19.33 21.42 -25.97
CA ALA A 243 -18.04 21.78 -26.53
C ALA A 243 -18.08 21.79 -28.07
N ALA A 244 -18.79 20.84 -28.71
CA ALA A 244 -18.94 20.81 -30.16
C ALA A 244 -19.64 22.08 -30.68
N MET A 245 -20.79 22.43 -30.10
CA MET A 245 -21.53 23.64 -30.46
C MET A 245 -20.69 24.91 -30.25
N ASN A 246 -19.99 25.00 -29.12
CA ASN A 246 -19.20 26.18 -28.78
C ASN A 246 -17.91 26.30 -29.61
N HIS A 247 -17.27 25.17 -29.92
CA HIS A 247 -16.13 25.12 -30.82
C HIS A 247 -16.50 25.67 -32.19
N ASP A 248 -17.57 25.14 -32.80
CA ASP A 248 -17.99 25.52 -34.15
C ASP A 248 -18.38 27.00 -34.20
N ALA A 249 -19.02 27.52 -33.14
CA ALA A 249 -19.36 28.93 -33.01
C ALA A 249 -18.13 29.85 -32.83
N ALA A 250 -17.09 29.40 -32.12
CA ALA A 250 -15.91 30.20 -31.82
C ALA A 250 -14.83 30.15 -32.92
N LEU A 251 -14.77 29.07 -33.70
CA LEU A 251 -13.71 28.82 -34.68
C LEU A 251 -13.51 29.95 -35.70
N PRO A 252 -14.57 30.58 -36.27
CA PRO A 252 -14.38 31.69 -37.21
C PRO A 252 -13.66 32.91 -36.61
N GLU A 253 -13.97 33.25 -35.34
CA GLU A 253 -13.30 34.35 -34.65
C GLU A 253 -11.85 34.03 -34.30
N VAL A 254 -11.57 32.78 -33.88
CA VAL A 254 -10.20 32.32 -33.63
C VAL A 254 -9.38 32.39 -34.91
N ARG A 255 -9.92 31.92 -36.04
CA ARG A 255 -9.30 32.04 -37.37
C ARG A 255 -8.98 33.49 -37.72
N GLN A 256 -9.96 34.38 -37.55
CA GLN A 256 -9.75 35.81 -37.82
C GLN A 256 -8.66 36.40 -36.92
N ARG A 257 -8.58 35.98 -35.66
CA ARG A 257 -7.54 36.44 -34.71
C ARG A 257 -6.15 35.94 -35.09
N PHE A 258 -6.01 34.68 -35.53
CA PHE A 258 -4.74 34.15 -36.06
C PHE A 258 -4.30 34.90 -37.31
N ALA A 259 -5.23 35.15 -38.25
CA ALA A 259 -4.96 35.92 -39.46
C ALA A 259 -4.48 37.36 -39.15
N LYS A 260 -5.03 38.01 -38.11
CA LYS A 260 -4.57 39.34 -37.66
C LYS A 260 -3.12 39.34 -37.16
N PHE A 261 -2.60 38.20 -36.70
CA PHE A 261 -1.20 38.05 -36.30
C PHE A 261 -0.29 37.58 -37.44
N GLY A 262 -0.83 37.41 -38.65
CA GLY A 262 -0.08 36.91 -39.80
C GLY A 262 0.03 35.38 -39.87
N TYR A 263 -0.73 34.65 -39.04
CA TYR A 263 -0.77 33.19 -39.04
C TYR A 263 -1.88 32.67 -39.96
N SER A 264 -1.60 31.60 -40.70
CA SER A 264 -2.56 30.93 -41.58
C SER A 264 -3.37 29.85 -40.84
N GLU A 265 -4.28 29.18 -41.58
CA GLU A 265 -5.00 28.03 -41.05
C GLU A 265 -4.04 26.90 -40.63
N LYS A 266 -2.86 26.77 -41.28
CA LYS A 266 -1.88 25.73 -40.93
C LYS A 266 -1.36 25.89 -39.50
N GLU A 267 -1.01 27.11 -39.10
CA GLU A 267 -0.57 27.40 -37.72
C GLU A 267 -1.68 27.16 -36.71
N LEU A 268 -2.92 27.51 -37.04
CA LEU A 268 -4.06 27.23 -36.17
C LEU A 268 -4.26 25.72 -35.98
N GLN A 269 -4.19 24.94 -37.07
CA GLN A 269 -4.29 23.48 -37.00
C GLN A 269 -3.11 22.86 -36.23
N ALA A 270 -1.89 23.41 -36.38
CA ALA A 270 -0.74 23.01 -35.59
C ALA A 270 -0.97 23.23 -34.08
N VAL A 271 -1.51 24.38 -33.70
CA VAL A 271 -1.83 24.68 -32.29
C VAL A 271 -2.92 23.75 -31.75
N LEU A 272 -4.00 23.54 -32.50
CA LEU A 272 -5.08 22.64 -32.08
C LEU A 272 -4.58 21.19 -31.99
N GLY A 273 -3.79 20.72 -32.96
CA GLY A 273 -3.17 19.40 -32.95
C GLY A 273 -2.18 19.22 -31.79
N TRP A 274 -1.36 20.23 -31.51
CA TRP A 274 -0.47 20.23 -30.34
C TRP A 274 -1.25 20.04 -29.02
N ILE A 275 -2.31 20.83 -28.82
CA ILE A 275 -3.18 20.70 -27.64
C ILE A 275 -3.81 19.31 -27.56
N GLN A 276 -4.33 18.84 -28.70
CA GLN A 276 -5.06 17.58 -28.79
C GLN A 276 -4.15 16.39 -28.45
N ASP A 277 -2.99 16.32 -29.08
CA ASP A 277 -2.23 15.07 -29.18
C ASP A 277 -0.97 15.08 -28.29
N LEU A 278 -0.33 16.24 -28.07
CA LEU A 278 1.06 16.29 -27.60
C LEU A 278 1.25 17.05 -26.27
N ALA A 279 0.52 18.14 -26.03
CA ALA A 279 0.70 19.01 -24.86
C ALA A 279 0.55 18.25 -23.53
N PRO A 280 1.59 18.12 -22.68
CA PRO A 280 1.58 17.22 -21.53
C PRO A 280 0.47 17.55 -20.53
N MET A 281 -0.19 16.51 -20.00
CA MET A 281 -1.15 16.64 -18.90
C MET A 281 -0.44 16.40 -17.59
N VAL A 282 -0.52 17.34 -16.66
CA VAL A 282 0.24 17.29 -15.42
C VAL A 282 -0.64 17.42 -14.18
N VAL A 283 -0.23 16.77 -13.10
CA VAL A 283 -0.80 16.95 -11.75
C VAL A 283 0.31 17.46 -10.85
N HIS A 284 0.17 18.71 -10.39
CA HIS A 284 1.11 19.29 -9.43
C HIS A 284 0.94 18.63 -8.06
N ILE A 285 2.07 18.35 -7.41
CA ILE A 285 2.14 17.70 -6.10
C ILE A 285 3.24 18.33 -5.24
N HIS A 286 3.06 18.26 -3.92
CA HIS A 286 4.14 18.49 -2.96
C HIS A 286 4.71 17.14 -2.55
N ILE A 287 5.85 16.74 -3.13
CA ILE A 287 6.49 15.45 -2.82
C ILE A 287 6.77 15.34 -1.32
N ASP A 288 7.23 16.40 -0.65
CA ASP A 288 7.49 16.37 0.80
C ASP A 288 6.23 16.08 1.64
N LYS A 289 5.02 16.36 1.12
CA LYS A 289 3.74 16.05 1.80
C LYS A 289 3.13 14.73 1.35
N MET A 290 3.35 14.35 0.09
CA MET A 290 2.62 13.28 -0.58
C MET A 290 3.45 12.02 -0.86
N GLY A 291 4.78 12.10 -0.77
CA GLY A 291 5.71 11.06 -1.21
C GLY A 291 5.41 9.68 -0.63
N ARG A 292 5.10 9.60 0.67
CA ARG A 292 4.74 8.33 1.34
C ARG A 292 3.50 7.65 0.76
N PHE A 293 2.52 8.45 0.35
CA PHE A 293 1.30 7.93 -0.25
C PHE A 293 1.62 7.45 -1.66
N LEU A 294 2.41 8.20 -2.43
CA LEU A 294 2.84 7.77 -3.76
C LEU A 294 3.65 6.47 -3.75
N GLU A 295 4.34 6.17 -2.65
CA GLU A 295 5.09 4.91 -2.49
C GLU A 295 4.20 3.69 -2.22
N THR A 296 3.06 3.91 -1.53
CA THR A 296 2.24 2.82 -0.98
C THR A 296 0.88 2.66 -1.66
N ASP A 297 0.29 3.76 -2.13
CA ASP A 297 -0.96 3.73 -2.87
C ASP A 297 -0.74 3.34 -4.33
N GLU A 298 -1.68 2.56 -4.87
CA GLU A 298 -1.71 2.25 -6.30
C GLU A 298 -2.38 3.38 -7.13
N TYR A 299 -3.16 4.25 -6.48
CA TYR A 299 -3.99 5.27 -7.12
C TYR A 299 -3.78 6.64 -6.49
N TYR A 300 -3.76 7.68 -7.33
CA TYR A 300 -3.80 9.07 -6.89
C TYR A 300 -5.18 9.42 -6.34
N ARG A 301 -5.21 9.89 -5.08
CA ARG A 301 -6.43 10.14 -4.30
C ARG A 301 -6.90 11.59 -4.42
N SER A 302 -8.21 11.78 -4.46
CA SER A 302 -8.86 13.10 -4.45
C SER A 302 -9.07 13.63 -3.03
N GLN A 303 -9.37 14.93 -2.89
CA GLN A 303 -9.73 15.55 -1.60
C GLN A 303 -10.97 14.92 -0.93
N PHE A 304 -11.82 14.23 -1.71
CA PHE A 304 -12.97 13.49 -1.18
C PHE A 304 -12.57 12.18 -0.50
N GLU A 305 -11.43 11.61 -0.87
CA GLU A 305 -10.89 10.39 -0.29
C GLU A 305 -9.97 10.69 0.90
N THR A 306 -9.19 11.78 0.81
CA THR A 306 -8.17 12.12 1.82
C THR A 306 -8.65 13.08 2.90
N GLY A 307 -9.70 13.88 2.63
CA GLY A 307 -10.09 14.98 3.51
C GLY A 307 -9.08 16.12 3.58
N THR A 308 -8.11 16.17 2.67
CA THR A 308 -7.06 17.21 2.60
C THR A 308 -7.08 17.92 1.26
N SER A 309 -6.70 19.20 1.21
CA SER A 309 -6.63 19.99 -0.04
C SER A 309 -5.66 21.15 0.09
N CYS A 310 -5.05 21.55 -1.02
CA CYS A 310 -4.31 22.82 -1.16
C CYS A 310 -5.21 23.95 -1.74
N GLY A 311 -6.49 23.65 -2.00
CA GLY A 311 -7.52 24.62 -2.41
C GLY A 311 -8.69 24.64 -1.44
N ALA A 312 -9.89 24.92 -1.94
CA ALA A 312 -11.10 24.98 -1.12
C ALA A 312 -11.45 23.62 -0.47
N LEU A 313 -11.41 23.58 0.85
CA LEU A 313 -11.88 22.49 1.70
C LEU A 313 -12.91 23.05 2.67
N GLY A 314 -14.11 22.47 2.70
CA GLY A 314 -15.20 22.91 3.57
C GLY A 314 -16.02 21.74 4.07
N ASP A 315 -16.96 22.00 4.98
CA ASP A 315 -17.79 20.98 5.61
C ASP A 315 -18.39 20.01 4.59
N ALA A 316 -18.03 18.74 4.71
CA ALA A 316 -18.46 17.65 3.82
C ALA A 316 -18.23 17.92 2.31
N ASN A 317 -17.25 18.76 1.95
CA ASN A 317 -16.92 19.15 0.58
C ASN A 317 -18.08 19.82 -0.20
N LYS A 318 -19.02 20.50 0.47
CA LYS A 318 -20.22 21.10 -0.16
C LYS A 318 -19.90 22.01 -1.36
N THR A 319 -18.91 22.90 -1.23
CA THR A 319 -18.52 23.82 -2.30
C THR A 319 -18.05 23.08 -3.56
N ARG A 320 -17.18 22.07 -3.39
CA ARG A 320 -16.66 21.28 -4.52
C ARG A 320 -17.77 20.46 -5.19
N LYS A 321 -18.69 19.88 -4.41
CA LYS A 321 -19.89 19.22 -4.96
C LYS A 321 -20.74 20.18 -5.78
N GLY A 322 -20.91 21.42 -5.32
CA GLY A 322 -21.60 22.48 -6.06
C GLY A 322 -20.95 22.78 -7.42
N TRP A 323 -19.62 22.95 -7.44
CA TRP A 323 -18.89 23.17 -8.69
C TRP A 323 -18.98 21.98 -9.64
N GLU A 324 -18.78 20.74 -9.16
CA GLU A 324 -18.92 19.55 -10.01
C GLU A 324 -20.34 19.39 -10.56
N LYS A 325 -21.37 19.82 -9.81
CA LYS A 325 -22.75 19.85 -10.27
C LYS A 325 -22.96 20.84 -11.42
N GLU A 326 -22.39 22.04 -11.31
CA GLU A 326 -22.47 23.07 -12.36
C GLU A 326 -21.66 22.70 -13.61
N LEU A 327 -20.50 22.06 -13.44
CA LEU A 327 -19.61 21.65 -14.52
C LEU A 327 -20.14 20.43 -15.28
N PHE A 328 -20.68 19.44 -14.56
CA PHE A 328 -21.00 18.12 -15.11
C PHE A 328 -22.48 17.75 -15.03
N GLY A 329 -23.35 18.73 -14.76
CA GLY A 329 -24.81 18.56 -14.75
C GLY A 329 -25.30 17.59 -13.67
N GLY A 330 -24.61 17.50 -12.53
CA GLY A 330 -24.97 16.62 -11.41
C GLY A 330 -24.60 15.14 -11.57
N THR A 331 -23.85 14.77 -12.61
CA THR A 331 -23.45 13.37 -12.86
C THR A 331 -22.72 12.70 -11.68
N TYR A 332 -22.07 13.49 -10.82
CA TYR A 332 -21.30 13.00 -9.67
C TYR A 332 -22.04 13.08 -8.34
N ASP A 333 -23.30 13.52 -8.29
CA ASP A 333 -24.01 13.76 -7.03
C ASP A 333 -24.08 12.48 -6.16
N ASP A 334 -24.28 11.32 -6.80
CA ASP A 334 -24.40 10.00 -6.14
C ASP A 334 -23.15 9.10 -6.29
N CYS A 335 -22.07 9.59 -6.89
CA CYS A 335 -20.85 8.81 -7.15
C CYS A 335 -19.93 8.70 -5.93
N LYS A 336 -19.20 7.59 -5.82
CA LYS A 336 -18.18 7.39 -4.77
C LYS A 336 -17.01 8.37 -4.95
N PRO A 337 -16.33 8.80 -3.87
CA PRO A 337 -15.13 9.64 -3.95
C PRO A 337 -14.10 9.20 -4.99
N PHE A 338 -13.78 7.90 -5.01
CA PHE A 338 -12.83 7.29 -5.95
C PHE A 338 -13.21 7.48 -7.43
N GLU A 339 -14.49 7.63 -7.73
CA GLU A 339 -15.02 7.79 -9.08
C GLU A 339 -15.05 9.26 -9.51
N ARG A 340 -14.93 10.22 -8.59
CA ARG A 340 -14.99 11.66 -8.90
C ARG A 340 -13.76 12.11 -9.71
N PRO A 341 -13.85 13.22 -10.47
CA PRO A 341 -12.74 13.70 -11.28
C PRO A 341 -11.53 14.13 -10.43
N LYS A 342 -10.33 13.98 -11.01
CA LYS A 342 -9.05 14.47 -10.46
C LYS A 342 -8.67 15.72 -11.24
N TYR A 343 -8.03 16.68 -10.58
CA TYR A 343 -7.75 17.99 -11.17
C TYR A 343 -6.25 18.15 -11.42
N GLY A 344 -5.89 18.76 -12.55
CA GLY A 344 -4.52 19.02 -12.95
C GLY A 344 -4.42 20.22 -13.88
N ALA A 345 -3.32 20.34 -14.62
CA ALA A 345 -3.12 21.36 -15.64
C ALA A 345 -2.63 20.80 -16.97
N LEU A 346 -2.93 21.50 -18.06
CA LEU A 346 -2.40 21.24 -19.40
C LEU A 346 -1.14 22.09 -19.63
N GLY A 347 -0.01 21.42 -19.83
CA GLY A 347 1.30 22.04 -20.08
C GLY A 347 1.47 22.50 -21.52
N VAL A 348 0.65 23.47 -21.95
CA VAL A 348 0.64 23.96 -23.34
C VAL A 348 1.97 24.55 -23.81
N MET A 349 2.85 25.00 -22.91
CA MET A 349 4.18 25.50 -23.24
C MET A 349 5.27 24.42 -23.23
N ASN A 350 4.98 23.19 -22.79
CA ASN A 350 5.98 22.13 -22.61
C ASN A 350 7.20 22.57 -21.79
N ASP A 351 7.01 23.42 -20.78
CA ASP A 351 8.11 23.91 -19.94
C ASP A 351 8.64 22.79 -19.04
N TYR A 352 9.96 22.60 -18.98
CA TYR A 352 10.58 21.59 -18.10
C TYR A 352 10.26 21.82 -16.61
N ARG A 353 9.93 23.06 -16.22
CA ARG A 353 9.50 23.42 -14.87
C ARG A 353 8.05 23.06 -14.59
N GLY A 354 7.32 22.54 -15.57
CA GLY A 354 5.89 22.27 -15.51
C GLY A 354 5.07 23.56 -15.62
N VAL A 355 3.82 23.50 -15.15
CA VAL A 355 2.88 24.64 -15.19
C VAL A 355 3.14 25.52 -13.97
N THR A 356 4.15 26.39 -14.05
CA THR A 356 4.60 27.27 -12.95
C THR A 356 3.50 28.17 -12.40
N SER A 357 2.47 28.50 -13.19
CA SER A 357 1.29 29.25 -12.75
C SER A 357 0.34 28.44 -11.85
N ALA A 358 0.57 27.13 -11.69
CA ALA A 358 -0.14 26.21 -10.80
C ALA A 358 0.70 25.80 -9.55
N TYR A 359 1.78 26.51 -9.25
CA TYR A 359 2.74 26.20 -8.18
C TYR A 359 2.11 26.03 -6.79
N GLN A 360 0.98 26.68 -6.51
CA GLN A 360 0.25 26.54 -5.25
C GLN A 360 -0.25 25.11 -4.95
N TYR A 361 -0.36 24.26 -5.98
CA TYR A 361 -0.76 22.86 -5.83
C TYR A 361 0.45 21.92 -5.71
N GLY A 362 1.66 22.42 -5.96
CA GLY A 362 2.87 21.61 -5.95
C GLY A 362 4.03 22.26 -6.68
N ASP A 363 5.23 22.11 -6.12
CA ASP A 363 6.50 22.52 -6.75
C ASP A 363 7.10 21.45 -7.67
N SER A 364 6.51 20.27 -7.63
CA SER A 364 6.83 19.07 -8.41
C SER A 364 5.56 18.60 -9.10
N TYR A 365 5.65 17.73 -10.11
CA TYR A 365 4.46 17.31 -10.85
C TYR A 365 4.59 15.91 -11.46
N LEU A 366 3.44 15.24 -11.59
CA LEU A 366 3.30 13.98 -12.32
C LEU A 366 2.93 14.30 -13.76
N VAL A 367 3.62 13.72 -14.74
CA VAL A 367 3.22 13.75 -16.15
C VAL A 367 2.36 12.54 -16.42
N LEU A 368 1.16 12.75 -16.94
CA LEU A 368 0.16 11.70 -17.16
C LEU A 368 0.25 11.11 -18.58
N LYS A 369 -0.07 9.82 -18.69
CA LYS A 369 -0.28 9.08 -19.95
C LYS A 369 -1.61 8.34 -19.92
N ASP A 370 -2.14 8.04 -21.09
CA ASP A 370 -3.36 7.23 -21.26
C ASP A 370 -4.60 7.79 -20.52
N VAL A 371 -4.66 9.11 -20.32
CA VAL A 371 -5.81 9.80 -19.67
C VAL A 371 -6.50 10.82 -20.56
N ARG A 372 -5.89 11.18 -21.70
CA ARG A 372 -6.28 12.26 -22.58
C ARG A 372 -7.77 12.27 -22.95
N LEU A 373 -8.34 11.12 -23.27
CA LEU A 373 -9.69 11.03 -23.83
C LEU A 373 -10.80 11.14 -22.80
N ARG A 374 -10.44 11.06 -21.52
CA ARG A 374 -11.33 11.22 -20.38
C ARG A 374 -11.02 12.51 -19.61
N THR A 375 -10.47 13.52 -20.30
CA THR A 375 -10.30 14.85 -19.71
C THR A 375 -11.23 15.89 -20.32
N THR A 376 -11.63 16.83 -19.48
CA THR A 376 -12.21 18.11 -19.90
C THR A 376 -11.27 19.24 -19.56
N PHE A 377 -11.45 20.38 -20.22
CA PHE A 377 -10.51 21.50 -20.18
C PHE A 377 -11.21 22.80 -19.88
N ALA A 378 -10.57 23.64 -19.07
CA ALA A 378 -10.95 25.03 -18.85
C ALA A 378 -9.76 25.96 -19.15
N SER A 379 -10.05 27.17 -19.63
CA SER A 379 -9.06 28.21 -19.89
C SER A 379 -8.40 28.78 -18.63
N THR A 380 -8.99 28.50 -17.47
CA THR A 380 -8.65 28.98 -16.12
C THR A 380 -9.08 27.95 -15.08
N ASP A 381 -8.95 28.30 -13.78
CA ASP A 381 -9.62 27.60 -12.68
C ASP A 381 -11.12 27.37 -12.98
N SER A 382 -11.61 26.15 -12.75
CA SER A 382 -13.01 25.77 -13.02
C SER A 382 -13.98 26.08 -11.87
N GLY A 383 -13.51 26.63 -10.76
CA GLY A 383 -14.34 27.07 -9.64
C GLY A 383 -15.34 28.15 -10.07
N GLY A 384 -16.63 27.80 -10.08
CA GLY A 384 -17.73 28.72 -10.37
C GLY A 384 -17.91 29.10 -11.85
N ILE A 385 -17.33 28.34 -12.78
CA ILE A 385 -17.64 28.48 -14.22
C ILE A 385 -18.75 27.50 -14.63
N LYS A 386 -19.55 27.87 -15.63
CA LYS A 386 -20.58 26.98 -16.19
C LYS A 386 -19.94 25.85 -17.00
N GLY A 387 -20.49 24.64 -16.91
CA GLY A 387 -20.04 23.48 -17.70
C GLY A 387 -20.01 23.70 -19.22
N SER A 388 -20.83 24.63 -19.75
CA SER A 388 -20.79 25.02 -21.16
C SER A 388 -19.44 25.63 -21.60
N ARG A 389 -18.63 26.15 -20.68
CA ARG A 389 -17.30 26.69 -20.99
C ARG A 389 -16.22 25.62 -21.07
N LEU A 390 -16.51 24.38 -20.69
CA LEU A 390 -15.56 23.29 -20.79
C LEU A 390 -15.37 22.87 -22.25
N ALA A 391 -14.14 22.47 -22.58
CA ALA A 391 -13.80 21.83 -23.83
C ALA A 391 -13.52 20.34 -23.64
N VAL A 392 -13.49 19.63 -24.77
CA VAL A 392 -12.83 18.32 -24.93
C VAL A 392 -11.69 18.48 -25.95
N LEU A 393 -10.79 17.51 -26.04
CA LEU A 393 -9.56 17.60 -26.83
C LEU A 393 -9.77 18.05 -28.28
N ASP A 394 -10.72 17.43 -28.99
CA ASP A 394 -11.05 17.70 -30.39
C ASP A 394 -11.95 18.92 -30.59
N LYS A 395 -12.51 19.48 -29.50
CA LYS A 395 -13.44 20.62 -29.52
C LYS A 395 -12.98 21.72 -28.56
N TYR A 396 -11.88 22.39 -28.92
CA TYR A 396 -11.16 23.33 -28.06
C TYR A 396 -11.22 24.83 -28.45
N ALA A 397 -11.71 25.19 -29.63
CA ALA A 397 -11.61 26.55 -30.18
C ALA A 397 -12.20 27.65 -29.25
N HIS A 398 -13.29 27.39 -28.54
CA HIS A 398 -13.86 28.35 -27.58
C HIS A 398 -13.00 28.57 -26.34
N VAL A 399 -12.24 27.57 -25.91
CA VAL A 399 -11.25 27.72 -24.84
C VAL A 399 -10.02 28.46 -25.35
N LEU A 400 -9.53 28.14 -26.56
CA LEU A 400 -8.42 28.86 -27.20
C LEU A 400 -8.76 30.34 -27.45
N LYS A 401 -10.01 30.66 -27.76
CA LYS A 401 -10.50 32.05 -27.90
C LYS A 401 -10.25 32.88 -26.63
N GLU A 402 -10.27 32.26 -25.45
CA GLU A 402 -10.06 32.95 -24.18
C GLU A 402 -8.56 33.19 -23.84
N TYR A 403 -7.63 32.65 -24.64
CA TYR A 403 -6.20 32.91 -24.47
C TYR A 403 -5.92 34.37 -24.82
N SER A 404 -4.94 34.98 -24.16
CA SER A 404 -4.41 36.29 -24.51
C SER A 404 -3.60 36.25 -25.81
N ASP A 405 -3.38 37.41 -26.42
CA ASP A 405 -2.61 37.50 -27.67
C ASP A 405 -1.18 36.99 -27.51
N ASN A 406 -0.55 37.25 -26.36
CA ASN A 406 0.80 36.79 -26.05
C ASN A 406 0.85 35.27 -25.85
N GLU A 407 -0.15 34.69 -25.17
CA GLU A 407 -0.26 33.24 -25.00
C GLU A 407 -0.40 32.55 -26.36
N ILE A 408 -1.22 33.09 -27.28
CA ILE A 408 -1.39 32.53 -28.62
C ILE A 408 -0.08 32.57 -29.41
N LYS A 409 0.62 33.71 -29.43
CA LYS A 409 1.90 33.84 -30.18
C LYS A 409 2.95 32.86 -29.67
N ALA A 410 3.14 32.79 -28.35
CA ALA A 410 4.09 31.84 -27.75
C ALA A 410 3.69 30.38 -28.01
N LEU A 411 2.39 30.08 -28.00
CA LEU A 411 1.88 28.73 -28.27
C LEU A 411 2.06 28.32 -29.74
N VAL A 412 1.93 29.26 -30.68
CA VAL A 412 2.23 29.02 -32.10
C VAL A 412 3.69 28.63 -32.27
N ASP A 413 4.63 29.32 -31.61
CA ASP A 413 6.05 28.97 -31.69
C ASP A 413 6.33 27.54 -31.18
N VAL A 414 5.70 27.15 -30.07
CA VAL A 414 5.79 25.79 -29.50
C VAL A 414 5.15 24.75 -30.43
N ALA A 415 3.99 25.04 -31.00
CA ALA A 415 3.28 24.12 -31.90
C ALA A 415 3.98 23.95 -33.25
N LEU A 416 4.58 25.03 -33.78
CA LEU A 416 5.32 25.02 -35.05
C LEU A 416 6.65 24.29 -34.96
N ALA A 417 7.31 24.35 -33.81
CA ALA A 417 8.50 23.55 -33.57
C ALA A 417 8.20 22.04 -33.65
N ASN A 418 6.96 21.62 -33.37
CA ASN A 418 6.48 20.24 -33.49
C ASN A 418 5.85 19.88 -34.85
N THR A 419 5.54 20.84 -35.73
CA THR A 419 4.84 20.61 -37.01
C THR A 419 5.69 20.76 -38.27
N SER A 420 7.02 20.88 -38.14
CA SER A 420 7.94 20.93 -39.29
C SER A 420 8.17 19.55 -39.95
N LEU A 421 7.09 18.85 -40.34
CA LEU A 421 7.12 17.59 -41.09
C LEU A 421 6.60 17.69 -42.54
N ALA A 422 6.18 18.87 -43.04
CA ALA A 422 5.49 18.90 -44.34
C ALA A 422 5.96 19.88 -45.44
N ASP A 423 6.65 21.00 -45.19
CA ASP A 423 6.93 21.95 -46.29
C ASP A 423 8.37 22.52 -46.36
N THR A 424 9.32 21.89 -45.69
CA THR A 424 10.76 21.94 -46.06
C THR A 424 11.39 20.69 -45.44
N PRO A 425 12.14 19.83 -46.17
CA PRO A 425 12.77 18.66 -45.57
C PRO A 425 13.90 19.13 -44.66
N LYS A 426 13.56 19.43 -43.40
CA LYS A 426 14.52 19.62 -42.32
C LYS A 426 14.75 18.25 -41.72
N VAL A 427 15.75 17.54 -42.25
CA VAL A 427 16.17 16.25 -41.68
C VAL A 427 16.59 16.51 -40.23
N GLN A 428 15.92 15.87 -39.28
CA GLN A 428 16.23 15.94 -37.85
C GLN A 428 17.36 14.95 -37.50
N PRO A 429 18.13 15.20 -36.44
CA PRO A 429 19.16 14.27 -36.01
C PRO A 429 18.53 12.98 -35.45
N GLN A 430 19.07 11.83 -35.84
CA GLN A 430 18.61 10.51 -35.41
C GLN A 430 19.42 10.01 -34.21
N LEU A 431 18.76 9.33 -33.26
CA LEU A 431 19.44 8.53 -32.23
C LEU A 431 20.14 7.35 -32.89
N LEU A 432 21.46 7.30 -32.80
CA LEU A 432 22.28 6.23 -33.40
C LEU A 432 22.64 5.15 -32.38
N ARG A 433 22.96 5.53 -31.13
CA ARG A 433 23.24 4.63 -29.99
C ARG A 433 22.82 5.30 -28.67
N GLY A 434 22.29 4.56 -27.70
CA GLY A 434 21.74 5.07 -26.43
C GLY A 434 20.35 4.47 -26.11
N MET A 435 19.95 4.42 -24.83
CA MET A 435 18.65 3.88 -24.42
C MET A 435 17.48 4.77 -24.83
N CYS A 436 17.67 6.09 -24.78
CA CYS A 436 16.71 7.10 -25.20
C CYS A 436 17.39 8.24 -25.98
N ALA A 437 16.58 9.13 -26.59
CA ALA A 437 17.10 10.31 -27.29
C ALA A 437 17.44 11.48 -26.34
N ASP A 438 17.11 11.37 -25.05
CA ASP A 438 17.40 12.40 -24.05
C ASP A 438 18.86 12.32 -23.60
N CYS A 439 19.72 13.12 -24.27
CA CYS A 439 21.13 13.21 -23.92
C CYS A 439 21.40 13.83 -22.54
N THR A 440 20.40 14.35 -21.81
CA THR A 440 20.57 14.81 -20.43
C THR A 440 20.41 13.70 -19.40
N ALA A 441 19.78 12.58 -19.78
CA ALA A 441 19.55 11.44 -18.92
C ALA A 441 20.70 10.41 -18.97
N GLU A 442 21.34 10.26 -20.15
CA GLU A 442 22.45 9.33 -20.34
C GLU A 442 23.41 9.83 -21.44
N TRP A 443 24.51 9.11 -21.63
CA TRP A 443 25.42 9.36 -22.73
C TRP A 443 24.92 8.69 -24.02
N VAL A 444 24.60 9.50 -25.04
CA VAL A 444 23.98 9.04 -26.29
C VAL A 444 24.80 9.49 -27.49
N THR A 445 24.65 8.80 -28.62
CA THR A 445 25.24 9.16 -29.91
C THR A 445 24.13 9.53 -30.90
N THR A 446 24.23 10.72 -31.48
CA THR A 446 23.20 11.31 -32.34
C THR A 446 23.83 11.95 -33.58
N GLY A 447 23.18 11.86 -34.74
CA GLY A 447 23.72 12.43 -35.99
C GLY A 447 22.75 12.38 -37.18
N PHE A 448 23.21 12.79 -38.36
CA PHE A 448 22.38 12.94 -39.57
C PHE A 448 22.75 11.96 -40.70
N PRO A 449 22.46 10.66 -40.56
CA PRO A 449 22.85 9.67 -41.57
C PRO A 449 22.21 9.93 -42.95
N ASP A 450 21.01 10.52 -43.00
CA ASP A 450 20.33 10.85 -44.26
C ASP A 450 20.98 12.04 -44.99
N LEU A 451 21.87 12.78 -44.34
CA LEU A 451 22.61 13.90 -44.93
C LEU A 451 24.04 13.54 -45.34
N ALA A 452 24.38 12.24 -45.42
CA ALA A 452 25.73 11.79 -45.75
C ALA A 452 26.20 12.30 -47.13
N GLN A 453 27.41 12.87 -47.16
CA GLN A 453 28.03 13.41 -48.36
C GLN A 453 29.24 12.57 -48.78
N LYS A 454 29.39 12.33 -50.09
CA LYS A 454 30.54 11.59 -50.66
C LYS A 454 31.67 12.47 -51.20
N LYS A 455 31.43 13.78 -51.31
CA LYS A 455 32.34 14.77 -51.88
C LYS A 455 32.00 16.16 -51.37
N GLY A 456 32.94 17.10 -51.47
CA GLY A 456 32.78 18.49 -51.08
C GLY A 456 33.53 18.89 -49.81
N ARG A 457 33.53 20.21 -49.56
CA ARG A 457 34.12 20.86 -48.38
C ARG A 457 33.04 21.48 -47.52
N PHE A 458 32.91 21.04 -46.28
CA PHE A 458 31.84 21.47 -45.38
C PHE A 458 32.35 21.95 -44.02
N PHE A 459 31.64 22.91 -43.45
CA PHE A 459 31.89 23.44 -42.10
C PHE A 459 30.58 23.48 -41.30
N PHE A 460 30.68 23.08 -40.04
CA PHE A 460 29.61 23.20 -39.04
C PHE A 460 30.20 23.37 -37.64
N GLU A 461 29.38 23.85 -36.70
CA GLU A 461 29.74 23.94 -35.29
C GLU A 461 28.88 22.99 -34.45
N VAL A 462 29.45 22.51 -33.35
CA VAL A 462 28.73 21.86 -32.26
C VAL A 462 28.88 22.73 -31.02
N HIS A 463 27.76 23.15 -30.45
CA HIS A 463 27.74 23.96 -29.23
C HIS A 463 27.46 23.03 -28.05
N LEU A 464 28.43 22.91 -27.15
CA LEU A 464 28.35 22.12 -25.93
C LEU A 464 28.09 23.07 -24.77
N LEU A 465 26.93 22.95 -24.11
CA LEU A 465 26.60 23.83 -22.99
C LEU A 465 27.29 23.38 -21.70
N LYS A 466 27.50 24.35 -20.79
CA LYS A 466 27.97 24.12 -19.43
C LYS A 466 27.22 22.97 -18.77
N GLY A 467 27.98 22.05 -18.18
CA GLY A 467 27.47 20.85 -17.52
C GLY A 467 27.50 19.57 -18.37
N CYS A 468 27.91 19.63 -19.65
CA CYS A 468 28.15 18.43 -20.46
C CYS A 468 29.28 17.57 -19.92
N ALA A 469 29.21 16.27 -20.15
CA ALA A 469 30.22 15.27 -19.81
C ALA A 469 30.51 14.34 -21.00
N SER A 470 31.78 13.97 -21.10
CA SER A 470 32.36 13.04 -22.08
C SER A 470 31.99 13.34 -23.54
N PRO A 471 32.12 14.58 -24.04
CA PRO A 471 31.78 14.91 -25.43
C PRO A 471 32.76 14.29 -26.43
N GLN A 472 32.26 13.59 -27.44
CA GLN A 472 32.99 13.18 -28.64
C GLN A 472 32.22 13.68 -29.87
N ALA A 473 32.69 14.72 -30.56
CA ALA A 473 31.96 15.33 -31.66
C ALA A 473 32.78 15.37 -32.96
N GLY A 474 32.14 15.07 -34.09
CA GLY A 474 32.82 14.96 -35.38
C GLY A 474 31.95 14.35 -36.47
N LEU A 475 32.49 13.35 -37.16
CA LEU A 475 31.90 12.76 -38.37
C LEU A 475 31.79 11.23 -38.22
N LEU A 476 30.73 10.67 -38.80
CA LEU A 476 30.53 9.24 -38.95
C LEU A 476 30.43 8.86 -40.42
N SER A 477 30.88 7.66 -40.76
CA SER A 477 30.66 7.03 -42.06
C SER A 477 29.25 6.44 -42.14
N SER A 478 28.69 6.40 -43.35
CA SER A 478 27.45 5.67 -43.67
C SER A 478 27.45 4.18 -43.29
N LYS A 479 28.61 3.59 -43.02
CA LYS A 479 28.78 2.20 -42.57
C LYS A 479 28.70 2.05 -41.05
N PHE A 480 28.64 3.14 -40.29
CA PHE A 480 28.53 3.10 -38.84
C PHE A 480 27.30 2.27 -38.41
N VAL A 481 27.55 1.25 -37.58
CA VAL A 481 26.49 0.35 -37.10
C VAL A 481 25.66 1.08 -36.05
N LYS A 482 24.41 1.38 -36.39
CA LYS A 482 23.41 1.96 -35.49
C LYS A 482 22.90 0.87 -34.54
N ALA A 483 22.80 1.21 -33.26
CA ALA A 483 22.27 0.34 -32.21
C ALA A 483 21.39 1.15 -31.25
N PRO A 484 20.26 1.71 -31.71
CA PRO A 484 19.36 2.43 -30.82
C PRO A 484 18.78 1.48 -29.75
N ARG A 485 18.46 2.03 -28.58
CA ARG A 485 17.93 1.28 -27.41
C ARG A 485 18.92 0.29 -26.79
N THR A 486 20.21 0.60 -26.86
CA THR A 486 21.25 -0.10 -26.10
C THR A 486 21.98 0.90 -25.21
N GLN A 487 22.49 0.45 -24.05
CA GLN A 487 23.25 1.32 -23.16
C GLN A 487 24.44 1.93 -23.90
N GLY A 488 24.43 3.26 -24.07
CA GLY A 488 25.35 3.95 -24.99
C GLY A 488 26.83 3.66 -24.72
N PHE A 489 27.23 3.59 -23.44
CA PHE A 489 28.61 3.26 -23.05
C PHE A 489 29.07 1.86 -23.45
N ALA A 490 28.17 0.89 -23.60
CA ALA A 490 28.52 -0.49 -23.92
C ALA A 490 28.87 -0.69 -25.40
N VAL A 491 28.41 0.22 -26.27
CA VAL A 491 28.52 0.09 -27.74
C VAL A 491 29.48 1.13 -28.34
N GLY A 492 29.88 2.14 -27.56
CA GLY A 492 30.80 3.21 -27.99
C GLY A 492 30.14 4.28 -28.85
N GLY A 493 30.78 5.43 -28.99
CA GLY A 493 30.28 6.62 -29.70
C GLY A 493 31.10 7.01 -30.92
N VAL A 494 31.09 8.31 -31.26
CA VAL A 494 31.83 8.82 -32.42
C VAL A 494 33.33 8.70 -32.18
N GLY A 495 34.01 7.91 -33.02
CA GLY A 495 35.46 7.69 -32.94
C GLY A 495 35.87 6.43 -32.17
N ASP A 496 34.93 5.74 -31.53
CA ASP A 496 35.21 4.49 -30.81
C ASP A 496 35.34 3.27 -31.74
N ASP A 497 34.92 3.39 -33.00
CA ASP A 497 35.12 2.39 -34.07
C ASP A 497 35.74 3.03 -35.33
N GLU A 498 36.07 2.19 -36.31
CA GLU A 498 36.73 2.61 -37.57
C GLU A 498 35.84 3.49 -38.47
N HIS A 499 34.56 3.63 -38.14
CA HIS A 499 33.58 4.41 -38.89
C HIS A 499 33.31 5.79 -38.27
N GLY A 500 34.10 6.21 -37.28
CA GLY A 500 33.98 7.54 -36.66
C GLY A 500 35.30 8.29 -36.50
N TRP A 501 35.19 9.62 -36.51
CA TRP A 501 36.29 10.56 -36.27
C TRP A 501 35.77 11.69 -35.39
N ALA A 502 36.33 11.85 -34.19
CA ALA A 502 35.86 12.85 -33.23
C ALA A 502 36.97 13.60 -32.52
N ALA A 503 36.64 14.78 -32.02
CA ALA A 503 37.41 15.52 -31.03
C ALA A 503 36.69 15.56 -29.68
N ASP A 504 37.48 15.52 -28.63
CA ASP A 504 37.06 15.52 -27.22
C ASP A 504 38.07 16.37 -26.44
N GLY A 505 37.76 17.64 -26.25
CA GLY A 505 38.63 18.53 -25.50
C GLY A 505 38.50 18.36 -23.99
N GLN A 506 37.50 17.64 -23.48
CA GLN A 506 37.41 17.35 -22.05
C GLN A 506 38.50 16.38 -21.61
N HIS A 507 38.79 15.39 -22.46
CA HIS A 507 39.90 14.46 -22.25
C HIS A 507 41.17 14.87 -23.00
N ALA A 508 41.14 15.96 -23.76
CA ALA A 508 42.20 16.42 -24.65
C ALA A 508 42.65 15.33 -25.64
N MET A 509 41.69 14.69 -26.31
CA MET A 509 41.90 13.57 -27.23
C MET A 509 41.16 13.77 -28.56
N LEU A 510 41.74 13.23 -29.63
CA LEU A 510 41.08 12.88 -30.87
C LEU A 510 40.82 11.37 -30.86
N TRP A 511 39.67 10.96 -31.38
CA TRP A 511 39.18 9.58 -31.36
C TRP A 511 38.96 9.05 -32.77
N HIS A 512 39.54 7.89 -33.06
CA HIS A 512 39.30 7.13 -34.29
C HIS A 512 39.68 5.65 -34.11
N ALA A 513 38.82 4.72 -34.54
CA ALA A 513 39.04 3.28 -34.39
C ALA A 513 39.36 2.85 -32.95
N GLY A 514 38.76 3.54 -31.97
CA GLY A 514 39.00 3.31 -30.53
C GLY A 514 40.36 3.82 -30.04
N ASN A 515 41.19 4.37 -30.91
CA ASN A 515 42.49 4.95 -30.55
C ASN A 515 42.32 6.36 -30.01
N LYS A 516 43.15 6.70 -29.01
CA LYS A 516 43.19 8.03 -28.38
C LYS A 516 44.47 8.74 -28.82
N ILE A 517 44.33 9.78 -29.62
CA ILE A 517 45.44 10.60 -30.10
C ILE A 517 45.42 11.91 -29.28
N PRO A 518 46.52 12.30 -28.62
CA PRO A 518 46.54 13.55 -27.85
C PRO A 518 46.16 14.77 -28.70
N TRP A 519 45.23 15.58 -28.19
CA TRP A 519 44.83 16.84 -28.80
C TRP A 519 45.35 18.01 -27.96
N ASN A 520 45.82 19.07 -28.63
CA ASN A 520 46.42 20.22 -27.94
C ASN A 520 45.39 21.21 -27.36
N LYS A 521 44.09 20.90 -27.46
CA LYS A 521 43.00 21.66 -26.86
C LYS A 521 42.47 20.91 -25.63
N CYS A 522 42.36 21.62 -24.51
CA CYS A 522 41.86 21.09 -23.25
C CYS A 522 40.75 22.03 -22.72
N TRP A 523 39.65 21.45 -22.27
CA TRP A 523 38.49 22.17 -21.75
C TRP A 523 38.39 22.03 -20.24
N GLU A 524 38.15 23.15 -19.55
CA GLU A 524 38.00 23.13 -18.11
C GLU A 524 36.79 22.32 -17.66
N SER A 525 36.98 21.52 -16.60
CA SER A 525 35.93 20.70 -16.01
C SER A 525 35.83 20.94 -14.50
N SER A 526 34.62 20.89 -13.97
CA SER A 526 34.36 20.86 -12.53
C SER A 526 34.85 19.56 -11.88
N SER A 527 34.87 19.51 -10.54
CA SER A 527 35.17 18.30 -9.75
C SER A 527 34.44 17.05 -10.24
N ASP A 528 33.20 17.22 -10.69
CA ASP A 528 32.31 16.14 -11.10
C ASP A 528 32.49 15.73 -12.58
N LYS A 529 33.62 16.12 -13.21
CA LYS A 529 33.96 15.82 -14.60
C LYS A 529 32.90 16.30 -15.60
N LYS A 530 32.41 17.52 -15.41
CA LYS A 530 31.50 18.22 -16.33
C LYS A 530 32.12 19.53 -16.79
N LEU A 531 31.83 19.98 -18.01
CA LEU A 531 32.32 21.26 -18.53
C LEU A 531 31.92 22.42 -17.62
N SER A 532 32.89 23.28 -17.28
CA SER A 532 32.69 24.45 -16.41
C SER A 532 32.03 25.64 -17.12
N GLU A 533 32.10 25.67 -18.45
CA GLU A 533 31.63 26.72 -19.34
C GLU A 533 31.07 26.17 -20.66
N ASP A 534 30.47 27.04 -21.48
CA ASP A 534 30.01 26.69 -22.82
C ASP A 534 31.19 26.62 -23.79
N VAL A 535 31.23 25.59 -24.62
CA VAL A 535 32.29 25.36 -25.61
C VAL A 535 31.69 25.25 -27.01
N VAL A 536 32.34 25.86 -27.99
CA VAL A 536 32.01 25.70 -29.41
C VAL A 536 33.12 24.92 -30.09
N LEU A 537 32.77 23.75 -30.61
CA LEU A 537 33.65 22.93 -31.43
C LEU A 537 33.36 23.22 -32.91
N GLY A 538 34.31 23.82 -33.62
CA GLY A 538 34.26 23.97 -35.07
C GLY A 538 34.78 22.71 -35.76
N ILE A 539 34.05 22.20 -36.76
CA ILE A 539 34.42 20.99 -37.51
C ILE A 539 34.42 21.33 -38.99
N ALA A 540 35.59 21.22 -39.63
CA ALA A 540 35.75 21.43 -41.07
C ALA A 540 36.24 20.15 -41.73
N VAL A 541 35.61 19.76 -42.83
CA VAL A 541 35.95 18.54 -43.58
C VAL A 541 36.11 18.83 -45.06
N ASP A 542 37.16 18.28 -45.65
CA ASP A 542 37.39 18.20 -47.08
C ASP A 542 37.32 16.72 -47.47
N ILE A 543 36.16 16.28 -47.95
CA ILE A 543 35.91 14.86 -48.24
C ILE A 543 36.74 14.43 -49.46
N ASP A 544 36.91 15.33 -50.44
CA ASP A 544 37.67 15.07 -51.65
C ASP A 544 39.17 14.87 -51.34
N ALA A 545 39.74 15.73 -50.49
CA ALA A 545 41.13 15.58 -50.04
C ALA A 545 41.28 14.67 -48.81
N ARG A 546 40.19 14.11 -48.29
CA ARG A 546 40.15 13.19 -47.15
C ARG A 546 40.81 13.77 -45.89
N ARG A 547 40.46 15.01 -45.53
CA ARG A 547 41.04 15.74 -44.38
C ARG A 547 39.97 16.32 -43.46
N ILE A 548 40.19 16.25 -42.14
CA ILE A 548 39.31 16.84 -41.11
C ILE A 548 40.14 17.75 -40.20
N TRP A 549 39.59 18.93 -39.87
CA TRP A 549 40.14 19.87 -38.90
C TRP A 549 39.12 20.14 -37.79
N PHE A 550 39.62 20.39 -36.59
CA PHE A 550 38.83 20.82 -35.45
C PHE A 550 39.28 22.19 -34.95
N ALA A 551 38.36 22.91 -34.31
CA ALA A 551 38.61 24.17 -33.63
C ALA A 551 37.96 24.17 -32.26
N SER A 552 38.65 24.69 -31.26
CA SER A 552 38.04 24.98 -29.95
C SER A 552 37.85 26.47 -29.80
N ASN A 553 36.61 26.93 -29.65
CA ASN A 553 36.24 28.35 -29.51
C ASN A 553 36.91 29.24 -30.58
N GLY A 554 36.84 28.81 -31.85
CA GLY A 554 37.42 29.51 -33.00
C GLY A 554 38.93 29.33 -33.20
N THR A 555 39.63 28.65 -32.28
CA THR A 555 41.06 28.38 -32.41
C THR A 555 41.28 27.05 -33.13
N TRP A 556 41.57 27.12 -34.44
CA TRP A 556 41.82 25.98 -35.32
C TRP A 556 43.17 25.29 -35.06
N ASP A 557 43.26 24.02 -35.49
CA ASP A 557 44.53 23.30 -35.60
C ASP A 557 45.30 23.73 -36.87
N GLU A 558 46.63 23.86 -36.75
CA GLU A 558 47.49 24.26 -37.89
C GLU A 558 47.52 23.22 -39.01
N LYS A 559 47.31 21.94 -38.66
CA LYS A 559 47.32 20.78 -39.57
C LYS A 559 46.01 20.01 -39.41
N PRO A 560 45.59 19.26 -40.44
CA PRO A 560 44.42 18.39 -40.31
C PRO A 560 44.63 17.38 -39.18
N ALA A 561 43.62 17.25 -38.32
CA ALA A 561 43.58 16.26 -37.24
C ALA A 561 43.53 14.83 -37.80
N PHE A 562 42.87 14.65 -38.94
CA PHE A 562 42.84 13.41 -39.69
C PHE A 562 43.17 13.70 -41.17
N ALA A 563 44.06 12.90 -41.76
CA ALA A 563 44.63 13.14 -43.09
C ALA A 563 44.26 12.03 -44.09
N GLU A 564 44.88 12.03 -45.28
CA GLU A 564 44.47 11.22 -46.43
C GLU A 564 44.23 9.74 -46.10
N ASP A 565 45.07 9.15 -45.24
CA ASP A 565 44.98 7.73 -44.87
C ASP A 565 43.90 7.43 -43.82
N SER A 566 43.35 8.46 -43.16
CA SER A 566 42.37 8.31 -42.08
C SER A 566 40.95 8.08 -42.57
N ILE A 567 40.61 8.52 -43.79
CA ILE A 567 39.28 8.36 -44.37
C ILE A 567 39.38 7.45 -45.59
N PRO A 568 38.62 6.34 -45.66
CA PRO A 568 38.60 5.47 -46.83
C PRO A 568 38.16 6.23 -48.10
N PHE A 569 38.73 5.86 -49.25
CA PHE A 569 38.36 6.47 -50.53
C PHE A 569 36.88 6.19 -50.87
N GLY A 570 36.14 7.25 -51.24
CA GLY A 570 34.72 7.15 -51.62
C GLY A 570 33.75 6.98 -50.44
N GLU A 571 34.22 7.12 -49.21
CA GLU A 571 33.40 7.02 -48.01
C GLU A 571 32.41 8.19 -47.89
N ALA A 572 31.15 7.90 -47.54
CA ALA A 572 30.15 8.92 -47.31
C ALA A 572 30.13 9.30 -45.83
N LEU A 573 30.30 10.58 -45.51
CA LEU A 573 30.41 11.08 -44.13
C LEU A 573 29.20 11.94 -43.76
N TYR A 574 28.81 11.93 -42.49
CA TYR A 574 27.77 12.80 -41.94
C TYR A 574 28.11 13.32 -40.53
N PRO A 575 27.54 14.49 -40.11
CA PRO A 575 27.78 15.08 -38.80
C PRO A 575 27.16 14.26 -37.67
N ALA A 576 27.91 14.07 -36.59
CA ALA A 576 27.43 13.38 -35.39
C ALA A 576 28.20 13.81 -34.13
N PHE A 577 27.60 13.58 -32.97
CA PHE A 577 28.32 13.64 -31.70
C PHE A 577 27.78 12.61 -30.69
N SER A 578 28.59 12.33 -29.68
CA SER A 578 28.24 11.60 -28.48
C SER A 578 28.42 12.47 -27.24
N VAL A 579 27.42 12.57 -26.38
CA VAL A 579 27.47 13.45 -25.19
C VAL A 579 26.48 13.00 -24.11
N HIS A 580 26.81 13.33 -22.86
CA HIS A 580 25.86 13.38 -21.74
C HIS A 580 25.74 14.83 -21.26
N GLY A 581 24.63 15.50 -21.56
CA GLY A 581 24.40 16.90 -21.28
C GLY A 581 23.60 17.59 -22.38
N ARG A 582 23.74 18.91 -22.50
CA ARG A 582 22.97 19.73 -23.43
C ARG A 582 23.82 20.23 -24.60
N ALA A 583 23.45 19.89 -25.83
CA ALA A 583 24.23 20.22 -27.03
C ALA A 583 23.37 20.53 -28.26
N SER A 584 23.93 21.27 -29.22
CA SER A 584 23.29 21.60 -30.50
C SER A 584 24.26 21.56 -31.70
N PHE A 585 23.73 21.20 -32.87
CA PHE A 585 24.39 21.38 -34.16
C PHE A 585 24.08 22.75 -34.75
N HIS A 586 25.05 23.39 -35.39
CA HIS A 586 24.87 24.67 -36.07
C HIS A 586 25.46 24.55 -37.48
N PHE A 587 24.60 24.70 -38.49
CA PHE A 587 24.99 24.54 -39.90
C PHE A 587 25.04 25.87 -40.67
N GLY A 588 25.02 27.01 -39.97
CA GLY A 588 25.06 28.36 -40.55
C GLY A 588 23.67 28.94 -40.88
N PRO A 589 23.60 30.12 -41.52
CA PRO A 589 24.74 30.94 -41.96
C PRO A 589 25.46 31.68 -40.82
N ASP A 590 24.80 31.85 -39.67
CA ASP A 590 25.33 32.60 -38.52
C ASP A 590 26.16 31.70 -37.59
N PHE A 591 27.39 31.41 -37.99
CA PHE A 591 28.36 30.71 -37.14
C PHE A 591 28.92 31.64 -36.06
N LYS A 592 29.21 31.10 -34.87
CA LYS A 592 29.81 31.90 -33.79
C LYS A 592 31.29 32.23 -34.08
N TYR A 593 31.98 31.34 -34.78
CA TYR A 593 33.35 31.50 -35.22
C TYR A 593 33.49 31.26 -36.72
N GLU A 594 34.51 31.86 -37.33
CA GLU A 594 34.77 31.70 -38.76
C GLU A 594 35.37 30.31 -39.09
N ALA A 595 35.01 29.80 -40.27
CA ALA A 595 35.63 28.61 -40.85
C ALA A 595 37.15 28.81 -41.05
N PRO A 596 37.95 27.74 -41.12
CA PRO A 596 39.40 27.88 -41.19
C PRO A 596 39.84 28.41 -42.56
N SER A 597 40.82 29.32 -42.55
CA SER A 597 41.48 29.81 -43.76
C SER A 597 42.62 28.88 -44.15
N ILE A 598 42.31 27.84 -44.92
CA ILE A 598 43.24 26.80 -45.40
C ILE A 598 43.22 26.77 -46.93
N ASP A 599 44.34 26.39 -47.56
CA ASP A 599 44.49 26.31 -49.01
C ASP A 599 43.31 25.60 -49.73
N GLY A 600 42.70 26.31 -50.68
CA GLY A 600 41.63 25.85 -51.56
C GLY A 600 40.33 26.66 -51.44
N PRO A 601 39.21 26.14 -51.98
CA PRO A 601 37.89 26.80 -51.89
C PRO A 601 37.40 26.92 -50.46
N SER A 602 36.56 27.93 -50.19
CA SER A 602 35.88 28.12 -48.90
C SER A 602 34.97 26.95 -48.55
N PHE A 603 34.83 26.69 -47.25
CA PHE A 603 33.93 25.64 -46.75
C PHE A 603 32.47 26.07 -46.92
N ALA A 604 31.65 25.18 -47.47
CA ALA A 604 30.21 25.38 -47.60
C ALA A 604 29.47 24.94 -46.34
N ARG A 605 28.21 25.36 -46.21
CA ARG A 605 27.27 24.79 -45.24
C ARG A 605 26.96 23.33 -45.61
N TRP A 606 26.59 22.53 -44.62
CA TRP A 606 26.19 21.14 -44.87
C TRP A 606 24.90 21.09 -45.70
N PRO A 607 24.81 20.31 -46.79
CA PRO A 607 23.61 20.26 -47.63
C PRO A 607 22.42 19.63 -46.90
N GLY A 608 21.22 20.17 -47.11
CA GLY A 608 19.97 19.60 -46.56
C GLY A 608 19.68 19.93 -45.09
N THR A 609 20.46 20.81 -44.47
CA THR A 609 20.26 21.25 -43.07
C THR A 609 19.45 22.53 -42.95
N SER A 610 18.73 22.70 -41.83
CA SER A 610 18.06 23.95 -41.49
C SER A 610 19.03 25.09 -41.18
N GLU A 611 18.55 26.34 -41.30
CA GLU A 611 19.28 27.51 -40.81
C GLU A 611 19.21 27.58 -39.28
N GLY A 612 20.33 27.89 -38.63
CA GLY A 612 20.43 28.06 -37.18
C GLY A 612 20.77 26.79 -36.38
N ALA A 613 20.50 26.87 -35.06
CA ALA A 613 20.81 25.83 -34.08
C ALA A 613 19.79 24.70 -34.10
N THR A 614 20.25 23.45 -34.18
CA THR A 614 19.45 22.23 -34.00
C THR A 614 19.80 21.63 -32.64
N ARG A 615 18.95 21.86 -31.63
CA ARG A 615 19.13 21.30 -30.28
C ARG A 615 18.78 19.82 -30.26
N VAL A 616 19.61 19.05 -29.55
CA VAL A 616 19.48 17.58 -29.45
C VAL A 616 18.97 17.15 -28.08
N ASP A 617 19.00 18.06 -27.10
CA ASP A 617 18.65 17.85 -25.70
C ASP A 617 17.19 18.21 -25.35
N CYS A 618 16.34 18.39 -26.37
CA CYS A 618 15.02 18.99 -26.19
C CYS A 618 14.07 18.69 -27.35
N GLU A 619 13.04 17.89 -27.13
CA GLU A 619 11.77 18.11 -27.84
C GLU A 619 11.22 19.45 -27.35
N THR A 620 10.95 20.37 -28.27
CA THR A 620 11.01 21.81 -28.07
C THR A 620 10.26 22.34 -26.81
N ILE A 621 10.98 23.07 -25.94
CA ILE A 621 10.48 23.69 -24.69
C ILE A 621 10.11 25.18 -24.94
N GLY A 622 8.89 25.58 -24.57
CA GLY A 622 8.47 26.98 -24.41
C GLY A 622 8.65 27.51 -22.98
N ASP A 623 8.38 28.80 -22.74
CA ASP A 623 8.46 29.44 -21.40
C ASP A 623 7.06 29.66 -20.82
N GLU A 624 6.75 28.98 -19.71
CA GLU A 624 5.48 29.06 -18.99
C GLU A 624 5.19 30.46 -18.44
N LYS A 625 6.19 31.36 -18.33
CA LYS A 625 5.95 32.77 -17.98
C LYS A 625 5.04 33.50 -18.98
N ASN A 626 4.91 32.98 -20.19
CA ASN A 626 4.00 33.52 -21.21
C ASN A 626 2.53 33.15 -20.95
N ILE A 627 2.27 32.18 -20.05
CA ILE A 627 0.92 31.81 -19.62
C ILE A 627 0.50 32.69 -18.44
N ARG A 628 -0.63 33.39 -18.60
CA ARG A 628 -1.15 34.28 -17.54
C ARG A 628 -1.74 33.47 -16.39
N ILE A 629 -2.44 32.41 -16.73
CA ILE A 629 -3.13 31.52 -15.81
C ILE A 629 -3.14 30.12 -16.42
N TYR A 630 -2.86 29.12 -15.59
CA TYR A 630 -2.83 27.74 -15.99
C TYR A 630 -4.13 27.32 -16.67
N LYS A 631 -4.03 26.33 -17.57
CA LYS A 631 -5.17 25.73 -18.27
C LYS A 631 -5.54 24.47 -17.53
N GLU A 632 -6.69 24.46 -16.87
CA GLU A 632 -7.07 23.37 -15.97
C GLU A 632 -7.56 22.15 -16.76
N ILE A 633 -7.21 20.97 -16.27
CA ILE A 633 -7.77 19.69 -16.74
C ILE A 633 -8.55 19.01 -15.61
N GLN A 634 -9.66 18.37 -15.98
CA GLN A 634 -10.38 17.45 -15.09
C GLN A 634 -10.30 16.04 -15.67
N VAL A 635 -9.61 15.13 -14.98
CA VAL A 635 -9.43 13.72 -15.35
C VAL A 635 -10.57 12.90 -14.74
N HIS A 636 -11.47 12.38 -15.56
CA HIS A 636 -12.65 11.66 -15.10
C HIS A 636 -12.32 10.19 -14.75
N GLY A 637 -12.71 9.74 -13.56
CA GLY A 637 -12.47 8.37 -13.09
C GLY A 637 -11.17 8.22 -12.28
N GLU A 638 -10.77 7.00 -11.99
CA GLU A 638 -9.59 6.67 -11.16
C GLU A 638 -8.27 6.97 -11.85
N LEU A 639 -7.25 7.39 -11.12
CA LEU A 639 -5.93 7.68 -11.68
C LEU A 639 -4.89 6.72 -11.07
N SER A 640 -4.57 5.64 -11.79
CA SER A 640 -3.57 4.66 -11.32
C SER A 640 -2.17 5.24 -11.51
N LEU A 641 -1.35 5.22 -10.46
CA LEU A 641 0.03 5.70 -10.52
C LEU A 641 0.87 4.84 -11.49
N LYS A 642 0.62 3.54 -11.54
CA LYS A 642 1.36 2.62 -12.42
C LYS A 642 0.95 2.73 -13.90
N ARG A 643 -0.35 2.80 -14.17
CA ARG A 643 -0.88 2.81 -15.54
C ARG A 643 -0.85 4.22 -16.16
N ASN A 644 -1.20 5.24 -15.37
CA ASN A 644 -1.52 6.56 -15.90
C ASN A 644 -0.47 7.63 -15.63
N VAL A 645 0.60 7.35 -14.88
CA VAL A 645 1.74 8.27 -14.73
C VAL A 645 2.86 7.80 -15.64
N GLN A 646 3.35 8.70 -16.49
CA GLN A 646 4.51 8.48 -17.34
C GLN A 646 5.81 8.68 -16.56
N ARG A 647 5.88 9.78 -15.81
CA ARG A 647 7.05 10.15 -14.99
C ARG A 647 6.67 11.13 -13.89
N LEU A 648 7.46 11.12 -12.81
CA LEU A 648 7.46 12.14 -11.77
C LEU A 648 8.58 13.14 -12.06
N VAL A 649 8.27 14.43 -12.05
CA VAL A 649 9.26 15.50 -12.15
C VAL A 649 9.39 16.18 -10.80
N ALA A 650 10.51 15.88 -10.12
CA ALA A 650 10.82 16.46 -8.82
C ALA A 650 11.47 17.84 -8.98
N ASN A 651 11.11 18.77 -8.09
CA ASN A 651 11.73 20.07 -8.01
C ASN A 651 13.25 19.96 -7.71
N LYS A 652 14.06 20.86 -8.27
CA LYS A 652 15.52 20.88 -8.07
C LYS A 652 15.94 20.97 -6.59
N LYS A 653 15.09 21.54 -5.73
CA LYS A 653 15.32 21.57 -4.27
C LYS A 653 15.56 20.18 -3.66
N HIS A 654 15.03 19.11 -4.25
CA HIS A 654 15.23 17.74 -3.78
C HIS A 654 16.64 17.21 -4.07
N LEU A 655 17.38 17.86 -4.98
CA LEU A 655 18.81 17.63 -5.23
C LEU A 655 19.70 18.57 -4.39
N GLU A 656 19.27 19.82 -4.20
CA GLU A 656 20.10 20.88 -3.60
C GLU A 656 19.97 20.97 -2.07
N ILE A 657 18.82 20.59 -1.52
CA ILE A 657 18.52 20.67 -0.08
C ILE A 657 18.44 19.24 0.46
N SER A 658 19.23 18.97 1.50
CA SER A 658 19.25 17.65 2.14
C SER A 658 17.85 17.25 2.64
N LYS A 659 17.53 15.96 2.55
CA LYS A 659 16.23 15.40 2.99
C LYS A 659 15.88 15.84 4.42
N HIS A 660 16.85 15.83 5.34
CA HIS A 660 16.71 16.25 6.73
C HIS A 660 16.28 17.72 6.92
N GLN A 661 16.71 18.62 6.04
CA GLN A 661 16.28 20.02 6.07
C GLN A 661 14.87 20.21 5.49
N ARG A 662 14.38 19.22 4.74
CA ARG A 662 13.05 19.20 4.11
C ARG A 662 12.01 18.43 4.92
N THR A 663 12.38 17.63 5.92
CA THR A 663 11.42 16.85 6.73
C THR A 663 10.49 17.78 7.53
N TRP A 664 9.17 17.62 7.33
CA TRP A 664 8.15 18.48 7.95
C TRP A 664 7.44 17.84 9.13
N SER A 665 7.56 16.53 9.32
CA SER A 665 6.92 15.81 10.40
C SER A 665 7.81 14.75 11.03
N ILE A 666 7.69 14.62 12.35
CA ILE A 666 8.38 13.63 13.17
C ILE A 666 7.30 12.83 13.90
N ARG A 667 7.38 11.51 13.85
CA ARG A 667 6.58 10.62 14.67
C ARG A 667 7.35 10.28 15.94
N ILE A 668 6.66 10.35 17.06
CA ILE A 668 7.15 9.84 18.33
C ILE A 668 6.38 8.57 18.66
N ASP A 669 7.13 7.48 18.83
CA ASP A 669 6.62 6.17 19.23
C ASP A 669 7.35 5.70 20.50
N GLY A 670 6.61 5.07 21.43
CA GLY A 670 7.20 4.41 22.60
C GLY A 670 7.15 5.21 23.91
N MET A 671 6.14 6.04 24.16
CA MET A 671 5.63 6.25 25.52
C MET A 671 4.36 5.43 25.73
N PRO A 672 4.11 4.81 26.90
CA PRO A 672 2.84 4.16 27.13
C PRO A 672 1.73 5.21 27.16
N ALA A 673 0.57 4.87 26.61
CA ALA A 673 -0.55 5.81 26.49
C ALA A 673 -1.20 6.12 27.85
N ASP A 674 -0.76 5.46 28.92
CA ASP A 674 -1.35 5.34 30.27
C ASP A 674 -1.31 6.60 31.12
N ASP A 675 -0.59 7.63 30.69
CA ASP A 675 -0.50 8.87 31.43
C ASP A 675 -1.52 9.92 30.93
N THR A 676 -1.99 10.76 31.85
CA THR A 676 -2.43 12.14 31.54
C THR A 676 -1.45 12.96 30.67
N ARG A 677 -0.23 12.42 30.44
CA ARG A 677 0.84 12.81 29.50
C ARG A 677 0.85 12.05 28.17
N GLY A 678 -0.20 11.31 27.79
CA GLY A 678 -0.46 10.74 26.45
C GLY A 678 -0.60 11.77 25.31
N GLN A 679 -0.07 12.98 25.54
CA GLN A 679 0.07 14.09 24.63
C GLN A 679 1.38 14.04 23.82
N THR A 680 2.26 13.05 24.06
CA THR A 680 3.59 12.94 23.46
C THR A 680 3.68 11.99 22.27
N ASN A 681 2.83 10.95 22.20
CA ASN A 681 2.83 10.04 21.07
C ASN A 681 2.14 10.67 19.84
N GLY A 682 2.62 10.30 18.66
CA GLY A 682 2.02 10.68 17.39
C GLY A 682 2.84 11.66 16.57
N VAL A 683 2.18 12.33 15.63
CA VAL A 683 2.85 13.11 14.58
C VAL A 683 2.99 14.57 15.00
N TYR A 684 4.23 15.06 14.97
CA TYR A 684 4.62 16.44 15.22
C TYR A 684 4.98 17.11 13.91
N ASN A 685 4.24 18.16 13.57
CA ASN A 685 4.49 18.94 12.37
C ASN A 685 5.35 20.15 12.69
N ARG A 686 6.29 20.50 11.82
CA ARG A 686 7.10 21.71 11.94
C ARG A 686 6.20 22.94 11.82
N THR A 687 6.08 23.70 12.89
CA THR A 687 5.19 24.88 12.98
C THR A 687 5.95 26.21 12.96
N GLY A 688 7.27 26.18 13.12
CA GLY A 688 8.08 27.41 13.08
C GLY A 688 9.55 27.17 13.41
N ALA A 689 10.22 28.24 13.88
CA ALA A 689 11.59 28.20 14.36
C ALA A 689 11.78 29.11 15.59
N ARG A 690 12.65 28.71 16.52
CA ARG A 690 13.06 29.43 17.73
C ARG A 690 14.59 29.49 17.77
N HIS A 691 15.16 30.70 17.88
CA HIS A 691 16.63 30.92 17.85
C HIS A 691 17.34 30.26 16.65
N GLY A 692 16.70 30.22 15.48
CA GLY A 692 17.24 29.56 14.28
C GLY A 692 17.00 28.05 14.21
N MET A 693 16.48 27.42 15.27
CA MET A 693 16.21 25.99 15.36
C MET A 693 14.73 25.67 15.13
N PRO A 694 14.36 24.56 14.48
CA PRO A 694 12.96 24.25 14.21
C PRO A 694 12.15 23.94 15.47
N VAL A 695 10.85 24.26 15.40
CA VAL A 695 9.84 23.90 16.41
C VAL A 695 8.84 22.95 15.75
N TYR A 696 8.56 21.83 16.41
CA TYR A 696 7.57 20.86 15.96
C TYR A 696 6.42 20.80 16.96
N THR A 697 5.17 20.78 16.51
CA THR A 697 3.98 20.75 17.37
C THR A 697 3.15 19.52 17.05
N SER A 698 2.64 18.84 18.07
CA SER A 698 1.78 17.66 17.88
C SER A 698 0.50 18.03 17.13
N THR A 699 -0.06 17.06 16.39
CA THR A 699 -1.26 17.26 15.56
C THR A 699 -2.49 17.74 16.38
N GLY A 700 -2.53 17.49 17.69
CA GLY A 700 -3.54 18.00 18.63
C GLY A 700 -3.17 19.30 19.35
N GLY A 701 -1.97 19.84 19.15
CA GLY A 701 -1.50 21.08 19.78
C GLY A 701 -1.20 20.98 21.28
N SER A 702 -1.14 19.76 21.82
CA SER A 702 -0.99 19.46 23.24
C SER A 702 0.47 19.48 23.73
N SER A 703 1.43 19.42 22.81
CA SER A 703 2.85 19.34 23.11
C SER A 703 3.70 19.84 21.94
N CYS A 704 4.95 20.21 22.20
CA CYS A 704 5.90 20.57 21.15
C CYS A 704 7.34 20.14 21.44
N ILE A 705 8.12 19.97 20.37
CA ILE A 705 9.55 19.70 20.40
C ILE A 705 10.28 21.00 20.13
N VAL A 706 11.16 21.39 21.07
CA VAL A 706 11.93 22.63 21.01
C VAL A 706 13.39 22.37 21.37
N CYS A 707 14.32 22.99 20.66
CA CYS A 707 15.72 23.00 21.05
C CYS A 707 15.97 24.10 22.08
N SER A 708 16.73 23.78 23.13
CA SER A 708 17.24 24.75 24.10
C SER A 708 18.76 24.82 24.00
N PRO A 709 19.31 25.74 23.17
CA PRO A 709 20.76 25.89 23.01
C PRO A 709 21.49 26.19 24.33
N ALA A 710 20.83 26.85 25.29
CA ALA A 710 21.40 27.16 26.60
C ALA A 710 21.57 25.93 27.51
N LYS A 711 20.81 24.85 27.26
CA LYS A 711 20.88 23.58 28.02
C LYS A 711 21.51 22.44 27.22
N ASP A 712 21.95 22.71 25.99
CA ASP A 712 22.52 21.75 25.05
C ASP A 712 21.65 20.50 24.80
N LYS A 713 20.32 20.68 24.81
CA LYS A 713 19.34 19.59 24.69
C LYS A 713 18.11 19.98 23.86
N TRP A 714 17.49 18.96 23.28
CA TRP A 714 16.12 19.01 22.79
C TRP A 714 15.15 18.68 23.92
N HIS A 715 13.99 19.32 23.92
CA HIS A 715 12.94 19.12 24.92
C HIS A 715 11.59 18.86 24.23
N ILE A 716 10.87 17.86 24.70
CA ILE A 716 9.43 17.70 24.47
C ILE A 716 8.74 18.41 25.64
N VAL A 717 7.94 19.42 25.37
CA VAL A 717 7.26 20.23 26.40
C VAL A 717 5.75 20.19 26.22
N LYS A 718 5.02 20.23 27.34
CA LYS A 718 3.56 20.33 27.34
C LYS A 718 3.10 21.74 26.92
N VAL A 719 1.95 21.83 26.25
CA VAL A 719 1.38 23.13 25.80
C VAL A 719 0.03 23.34 26.50
N THR A 720 -0.03 24.32 27.41
CA THR A 720 -1.19 24.52 28.30
C THR A 720 -2.23 25.54 27.81
N ALA A 721 -2.07 26.21 26.65
CA ALA A 721 -3.01 27.25 26.20
C ALA A 721 -3.02 27.54 24.68
N GLY A 722 -3.14 26.50 23.84
CA GLY A 722 -3.64 26.65 22.47
C GLY A 722 -2.74 27.30 21.41
N LYS A 723 -1.51 27.78 21.72
CA LYS A 723 -0.45 28.08 20.74
C LYS A 723 0.96 27.89 21.31
N CYS A 724 1.85 27.29 20.53
CA CYS A 724 3.30 27.33 20.76
C CYS A 724 3.83 28.72 20.43
N THR A 725 3.76 29.68 21.36
CA THR A 725 4.43 30.98 21.23
C THR A 725 5.78 30.98 21.94
N SER A 726 6.61 31.98 21.64
CA SER A 726 8.04 32.12 21.97
C SER A 726 8.43 32.17 23.46
N GLY A 727 7.56 31.76 24.40
CA GLY A 727 7.72 32.01 25.84
C GLY A 727 7.36 30.85 26.79
N HIS A 728 7.31 29.60 26.32
CA HIS A 728 6.98 28.46 27.19
C HIS A 728 8.11 28.12 28.17
N SER A 729 7.77 27.89 29.45
CA SER A 729 8.68 27.47 30.50
C SER A 729 9.16 26.04 30.26
N LEU A 730 10.46 25.77 30.48
CA LEU A 730 11.02 24.42 30.43
C LEU A 730 10.68 23.59 31.69
N GLU A 731 9.90 24.13 32.62
CA GLU A 731 9.48 23.47 33.85
C GLU A 731 8.49 22.31 33.60
N GLU A 732 7.81 22.29 32.45
CA GLU A 732 6.91 21.20 32.01
C GLU A 732 7.54 20.31 30.92
N THR A 733 8.83 19.96 31.08
CA THR A 733 9.54 19.04 30.17
C THR A 733 9.03 17.61 30.37
N LEU A 734 8.51 17.00 29.30
CA LEU A 734 8.02 15.63 29.26
C LEU A 734 9.14 14.64 28.95
N ALA A 735 10.12 15.04 28.12
CA ALA A 735 11.34 14.29 27.87
C ALA A 735 12.42 15.20 27.29
N GLU A 736 13.68 14.79 27.43
CA GLU A 736 14.85 15.49 26.91
C GLU A 736 15.71 14.58 26.03
N GLY A 737 16.33 15.14 25.00
CA GLY A 737 17.17 14.39 24.05
C GLY A 737 18.45 15.16 23.71
N PRO A 738 19.52 14.48 23.27
CA PRO A 738 20.80 15.10 22.97
C PRO A 738 20.73 15.94 21.69
N ILE A 739 21.59 16.97 21.59
CA ILE A 739 21.89 17.64 20.32
C ILE A 739 22.98 16.81 19.61
N GLN A 740 22.71 16.40 18.36
CA GLN A 740 23.69 15.67 17.54
C GLN A 740 24.69 16.65 16.88
N GLU A 741 25.95 16.25 16.72
CA GLU A 741 26.98 17.05 16.05
C GLU A 741 26.81 17.04 14.52
N GLY A 742 27.13 18.16 13.84
CA GLY A 742 27.10 18.26 12.37
C GLY A 742 25.79 18.80 11.78
N LEU A 743 25.50 18.50 10.51
CA LEU A 743 24.26 18.94 9.81
C LEU A 743 22.97 18.43 10.50
N GLU A 744 23.09 17.41 11.36
CA GLU A 744 22.00 16.83 12.16
C GLU A 744 21.63 17.69 13.38
N ALA A 745 22.46 18.67 13.76
CA ALA A 745 22.15 19.59 14.86
C ALA A 745 20.82 20.35 14.66
N CYS A 746 20.39 20.54 13.42
CA CYS A 746 19.14 21.22 13.06
C CYS A 746 17.88 20.35 13.23
N SER A 747 17.98 19.11 13.71
CA SER A 747 16.86 18.20 13.92
C SER A 747 16.92 17.56 15.32
N PRO A 748 15.77 17.19 15.92
CA PRO A 748 15.78 16.40 17.15
C PRO A 748 16.47 15.04 16.93
N SER A 749 17.22 14.57 17.93
CA SER A 749 17.90 13.26 17.89
C SER A 749 16.89 12.13 17.72
N ARG A 750 17.26 11.07 17.01
CA ARG A 750 16.39 9.88 16.81
C ARG A 750 16.37 8.95 18.03
N LEU A 751 17.45 8.96 18.80
CA LEU A 751 17.70 8.07 19.94
C LEU A 751 18.24 8.86 21.13
N GLY A 752 18.23 8.24 22.31
CA GLY A 752 18.79 8.83 23.52
C GLY A 752 17.89 9.83 24.22
N TRP A 753 16.57 9.77 23.97
CA TRP A 753 15.59 10.53 24.74
C TRP A 753 15.39 9.90 26.12
N THR A 754 15.36 10.73 27.15
CA THR A 754 15.17 10.33 28.53
C THR A 754 13.99 11.07 29.15
N GLU A 755 13.14 10.33 29.85
CA GLU A 755 12.05 10.87 30.67
C GLU A 755 12.58 11.41 32.00
N PRO A 756 11.88 12.36 32.65
CA PRO A 756 12.20 12.74 34.02
C PRO A 756 12.04 11.53 34.97
N PRO A 757 12.91 11.36 35.99
CA PRO A 757 12.88 10.20 36.89
C PRO A 757 11.51 9.90 37.53
N GLU A 758 10.68 10.91 37.78
CA GLU A 758 9.33 10.77 38.31
C GLU A 758 8.39 10.02 37.36
N ALA A 759 8.64 10.07 36.06
CA ALA A 759 7.88 9.35 35.05
C ALA A 759 8.19 7.84 35.03
N LEU A 760 9.33 7.42 35.58
CA LEU A 760 9.80 6.03 35.59
C LEU A 760 9.30 5.23 36.81
N GLY A 761 8.44 5.83 37.63
CA GLY A 761 7.78 5.19 38.76
C GLY A 761 8.28 5.71 40.10
N VAL A 762 7.37 6.11 40.99
CA VAL A 762 7.69 6.59 42.34
C VAL A 762 6.73 6.07 43.40
N LEU A 763 7.26 5.71 44.57
CA LEU A 763 6.48 5.31 45.75
C LEU A 763 6.76 6.25 46.94
N PRO A 764 5.78 6.49 47.82
CA PRO A 764 6.04 7.12 49.11
C PRO A 764 7.03 6.29 49.93
N VAL A 765 7.97 6.98 50.60
CA VAL A 765 9.01 6.34 51.43
C VAL A 765 8.44 5.39 52.48
N GLU A 766 7.34 5.78 53.12
CA GLU A 766 6.67 4.99 54.16
C GLU A 766 6.13 3.66 53.62
N ILE A 767 5.56 3.67 52.41
CA ILE A 767 4.98 2.48 51.78
C ILE A 767 6.10 1.53 51.38
N PHE A 768 7.16 2.07 50.76
CA PHE A 768 8.30 1.25 50.33
C PHE A 768 8.96 0.53 51.51
N LEU A 769 9.24 1.24 52.62
CA LEU A 769 9.84 0.63 53.81
C LEU A 769 8.95 -0.43 54.47
N GLN A 770 7.62 -0.21 54.52
CA GLN A 770 6.68 -1.20 55.05
C GLN A 770 6.72 -2.50 54.23
N VAL A 771 6.68 -2.38 52.91
CA VAL A 771 6.68 -3.53 52.00
C VAL A 771 8.01 -4.29 52.05
N LEU A 772 9.14 -3.59 52.17
CA LEU A 772 10.43 -4.24 52.39
C LEU A 772 10.44 -5.10 53.66
N GLN A 773 9.86 -4.59 54.75
CA GLN A 773 9.76 -5.33 56.00
C GLN A 773 8.85 -6.56 55.86
N GLU A 774 7.70 -6.43 55.21
CA GLU A 774 6.77 -7.53 54.94
C GLU A 774 7.36 -8.59 54.01
N ALA A 775 8.19 -8.17 53.05
CA ALA A 775 8.94 -9.05 52.16
C ALA A 775 10.09 -9.78 52.87
N GLY A 776 10.46 -9.41 54.10
CA GLY A 776 11.55 -10.03 54.85
C GLY A 776 12.93 -9.43 54.61
N VAL A 777 13.02 -8.21 54.10
CA VAL A 777 14.27 -7.45 53.97
C VAL A 777 14.65 -6.85 55.32
N SER A 778 15.94 -6.93 55.67
CA SER A 778 16.44 -6.38 56.94
C SER A 778 16.32 -4.84 56.97
N GLN A 779 16.19 -4.24 58.16
CA GLN A 779 16.15 -2.77 58.28
C GLN A 779 17.42 -2.09 57.75
N GLU A 780 18.59 -2.74 57.88
CA GLU A 780 19.85 -2.20 57.39
C GLU A 780 19.90 -2.18 55.86
N ASP A 781 19.44 -3.26 55.22
CA ASP A 781 19.40 -3.37 53.77
C ASP A 781 18.30 -2.49 53.16
N GLY A 782 17.16 -2.34 53.85
CA GLY A 782 16.13 -1.38 53.48
C GLY A 782 16.62 0.07 53.53
N ALA A 783 17.46 0.43 54.51
CA ALA A 783 18.07 1.76 54.58
C ALA A 783 19.05 2.01 53.42
N LYS A 784 19.83 1.00 53.01
CA LYS A 784 20.73 1.10 51.84
C LYS A 784 19.96 1.33 50.53
N LEU A 785 18.86 0.61 50.34
CA LEU A 785 17.97 0.82 49.19
C LEU A 785 17.36 2.23 49.19
N LEU A 786 16.92 2.70 50.36
CA LEU A 786 16.35 4.03 50.50
C LEU A 786 17.38 5.12 50.17
N ASP A 787 18.60 5.03 50.69
CA ASP A 787 19.67 6.00 50.39
C ASP A 787 20.02 6.07 48.90
N ALA A 788 19.92 4.94 48.18
CA ALA A 788 20.22 4.88 46.76
C ALA A 788 19.07 5.40 45.86
N LEU A 789 17.82 5.26 46.29
CA LEU A 789 16.64 5.48 45.45
C LEU A 789 15.79 6.70 45.88
N ARG A 790 16.07 7.32 47.03
CA ARG A 790 15.33 8.49 47.53
C ARG A 790 15.64 9.76 46.72
N GLY A 791 14.62 10.57 46.51
CA GLY A 791 14.72 11.90 45.92
C GLY A 791 13.56 12.80 46.31
N SER A 792 13.59 14.05 45.86
CA SER A 792 12.49 15.01 46.05
C SER A 792 11.85 15.32 44.71
N ASN A 793 10.51 15.33 44.64
CA ASN A 793 9.80 15.77 43.45
C ASN A 793 9.81 17.31 43.31
N SER A 794 9.23 17.83 42.23
CA SER A 794 9.12 19.26 41.94
C SER A 794 8.34 20.07 43.00
N GLN A 795 7.58 19.42 43.88
CA GLN A 795 6.84 20.01 44.99
C GLN A 795 7.60 19.91 46.34
N GLY A 796 8.78 19.29 46.35
CA GLY A 796 9.60 19.08 47.55
C GLY A 796 9.19 17.88 48.41
N GLU A 797 8.29 17.02 47.93
CA GLU A 797 7.91 15.79 48.64
C GLU A 797 8.99 14.72 48.45
N GLU A 798 9.32 14.01 49.52
CA GLU A 798 10.28 12.92 49.48
C GLU A 798 9.64 11.60 49.02
N LEU A 799 10.21 11.03 47.97
CA LEU A 799 9.73 9.81 47.33
C LEU A 799 10.89 8.84 47.08
N VAL A 800 10.55 7.56 46.90
CA VAL A 800 11.44 6.53 46.41
C VAL A 800 11.22 6.40 44.91
N PHE A 801 12.28 6.58 44.14
CA PHE A 801 12.26 6.50 42.69
C PHE A 801 12.64 5.09 42.26
N ARG A 802 11.85 4.51 41.36
CA ARG A 802 12.17 3.23 40.74
C ARG A 802 13.48 3.29 39.94
N VAL A 803 13.74 4.46 39.36
CA VAL A 803 14.99 4.80 38.65
C VAL A 803 15.43 6.19 39.12
N SER A 804 16.62 6.29 39.70
CA SER A 804 17.18 7.55 40.19
C SER A 804 18.56 7.76 39.59
N ASN A 805 18.75 8.82 38.80
CA ASN A 805 19.96 9.39 38.14
C ASN A 805 21.12 8.47 37.67
N PHE A 806 21.48 7.41 38.40
CA PHE A 806 22.52 6.42 38.08
C PHE A 806 22.21 4.98 38.57
N ALA A 807 21.02 4.70 39.09
CA ALA A 807 20.65 3.40 39.68
C ALA A 807 19.18 3.06 39.44
N THR A 808 18.92 1.81 39.03
CA THR A 808 17.57 1.22 39.05
C THR A 808 17.33 0.48 40.36
N LEU A 809 16.06 0.29 40.74
CA LEU A 809 15.69 -0.58 41.86
C LEU A 809 16.30 -1.98 41.68
N GLU A 810 16.26 -2.52 40.47
CA GLU A 810 16.79 -3.84 40.14
C GLU A 810 18.30 -3.91 40.39
N ASP A 811 19.07 -2.91 39.93
CA ASP A 811 20.52 -2.83 40.18
C ASP A 811 20.88 -2.76 41.67
N GLN A 812 20.04 -2.14 42.49
CA GLN A 812 20.27 -2.04 43.94
C GLN A 812 19.76 -3.28 44.68
N TRP A 813 18.68 -3.90 44.20
CA TRP A 813 18.15 -5.15 44.70
C TRP A 813 19.15 -6.29 44.54
N ASP A 814 19.83 -6.35 43.39
CA ASP A 814 20.88 -7.32 43.06
C ASP A 814 22.12 -7.24 43.95
N LYS A 815 22.28 -6.14 44.68
CA LYS A 815 23.37 -5.94 45.64
C LYS A 815 23.03 -6.42 47.06
N LEU A 816 21.78 -6.83 47.31
CA LEU A 816 21.36 -7.30 48.63
C LEU A 816 21.88 -8.72 48.90
N PRO A 817 22.29 -9.02 50.15
CA PRO A 817 22.77 -10.35 50.52
C PRO A 817 21.66 -11.42 50.51
N THR A 818 20.40 -11.02 50.66
CA THR A 818 19.23 -11.91 50.66
C THR A 818 18.08 -11.28 49.87
N GLN A 819 17.51 -12.03 48.94
CA GLN A 819 16.40 -11.62 48.08
C GLN A 819 15.23 -12.60 48.25
N PRO A 820 14.36 -12.39 49.25
CA PRO A 820 13.26 -13.30 49.55
C PRO A 820 12.20 -13.35 48.43
N ILE A 821 12.05 -12.26 47.68
CA ILE A 821 11.23 -12.12 46.48
C ILE A 821 11.96 -11.24 45.45
N GLY A 822 11.50 -11.24 44.19
CA GLY A 822 12.08 -10.40 43.13
C GLY A 822 11.79 -8.91 43.28
N ALA A 823 12.67 -8.05 42.76
CA ALA A 823 12.54 -6.58 42.82
C ALA A 823 11.19 -6.07 42.27
N GLU A 824 10.72 -6.66 41.18
CA GLU A 824 9.41 -6.34 40.58
C GLU A 824 8.24 -6.67 41.53
N ALA A 825 8.29 -7.84 42.17
CA ALA A 825 7.25 -8.27 43.10
C ALA A 825 7.15 -7.34 44.31
N VAL A 826 8.29 -6.83 44.80
CA VAL A 826 8.36 -5.85 45.89
C VAL A 826 7.73 -4.52 45.46
N TRP A 827 8.02 -4.08 44.24
CA TRP A 827 7.45 -2.84 43.72
C TRP A 827 5.93 -2.94 43.54
N GLU A 828 5.43 -4.05 42.98
CA GLU A 828 3.99 -4.28 42.84
C GLU A 828 3.27 -4.43 44.20
N LEU A 829 3.92 -5.01 45.22
CA LEU A 829 3.42 -4.97 46.59
C LEU A 829 3.31 -3.53 47.11
N GLY A 830 4.28 -2.67 46.78
CA GLY A 830 4.23 -1.23 47.06
C GLY A 830 3.06 -0.52 46.39
N VAL A 831 2.81 -0.81 45.10
CA VAL A 831 1.65 -0.30 44.37
C VAL A 831 0.34 -0.75 45.04
N ALA A 832 0.24 -2.04 45.38
CA ALA A 832 -0.94 -2.62 46.03
C ALA A 832 -1.21 -2.02 47.42
N GLU A 833 -0.18 -1.78 48.23
CA GLU A 833 -0.33 -1.15 49.54
C GLU A 833 -0.74 0.34 49.42
N GLY A 834 -0.23 1.06 48.41
CA GLY A 834 -0.69 2.41 48.07
C GLY A 834 -2.16 2.45 47.69
N GLN A 835 -2.59 1.53 46.83
CA GLN A 835 -3.98 1.34 46.43
C GLN A 835 -4.89 1.06 47.64
N LYS A 836 -4.45 0.19 48.56
CA LYS A 836 -5.19 -0.13 49.79
C LYS A 836 -5.31 1.08 50.72
N ARG A 837 -4.26 1.88 50.90
CA ARG A 837 -4.31 3.12 51.68
C ARG A 837 -5.26 4.14 51.05
N LEU A 838 -5.24 4.29 49.73
CA LEU A 838 -6.17 5.17 49.01
C LEU A 838 -7.63 4.76 49.23
N LEU A 839 -7.93 3.46 49.23
CA LEU A 839 -9.28 2.95 49.55
C LEU A 839 -9.70 3.27 50.99
N ALA A 840 -8.78 3.13 51.95
CA ALA A 840 -9.04 3.49 53.34
C ALA A 840 -9.30 5.00 53.51
N GLU A 841 -8.53 5.86 52.84
CA GLU A 841 -8.74 7.32 52.82
C GLU A 841 -10.10 7.72 52.24
N MET A 842 -10.57 6.98 51.22
CA MET A 842 -11.88 7.20 50.61
C MET A 842 -13.05 6.61 51.42
N GLY A 843 -12.77 6.02 52.60
CA GLY A 843 -13.78 5.41 53.45
C GLY A 843 -14.29 4.06 52.94
N LEU A 844 -13.53 3.37 52.09
CA LEU A 844 -13.88 2.11 51.43
C LEU A 844 -12.84 0.99 51.68
N PRO A 845 -12.43 0.72 52.93
CA PRO A 845 -11.30 -0.19 53.22
C PRO A 845 -11.53 -1.66 52.84
N GLN A 846 -12.79 -2.07 52.60
CA GLN A 846 -13.18 -3.43 52.23
C GLN A 846 -13.65 -3.54 50.76
N ALA A 847 -13.52 -2.45 49.99
CA ALA A 847 -13.92 -2.45 48.59
C ALA A 847 -12.84 -3.05 47.70
N HIS A 848 -13.25 -3.66 46.60
CA HIS A 848 -12.35 -4.11 45.54
C HIS A 848 -12.50 -3.23 44.31
N VAL A 849 -11.40 -2.87 43.67
CA VAL A 849 -11.41 -2.09 42.43
C VAL A 849 -11.15 -2.99 41.24
N ILE A 850 -12.04 -2.91 40.25
CA ILE A 850 -11.90 -3.52 38.94
C ILE A 850 -11.61 -2.40 37.95
N GLU A 851 -10.44 -2.45 37.33
CA GLU A 851 -10.04 -1.48 36.32
C GLU A 851 -9.56 -2.19 35.06
N SER A 852 -9.81 -1.57 33.90
CA SER A 852 -9.06 -1.86 32.69
C SER A 852 -7.80 -1.01 32.62
N GLU A 853 -6.88 -1.34 31.74
CA GLU A 853 -5.87 -0.38 31.30
C GLU A 853 -6.56 0.91 30.79
N HIS A 854 -5.97 2.06 31.10
CA HIS A 854 -6.49 3.35 30.70
C HIS A 854 -5.37 4.22 30.11
N PRO A 855 -5.45 4.60 28.83
CA PRO A 855 -6.35 4.06 27.81
C PRO A 855 -5.97 2.60 27.50
N TYR A 856 -6.96 1.76 27.24
CA TYR A 856 -6.70 0.37 26.88
C TYR A 856 -6.07 0.28 25.47
N ALA A 857 -5.25 -0.75 25.26
CA ALA A 857 -4.43 -0.89 24.07
C ALA A 857 -5.22 -1.02 22.75
N ALA A 858 -4.57 -0.63 21.65
CA ALA A 858 -5.10 -0.72 20.28
C ALA A 858 -5.12 -2.13 19.68
N HIS A 859 -4.67 -3.14 20.42
CA HIS A 859 -4.57 -4.52 19.93
C HIS A 859 -5.59 -5.42 20.64
N SER A 860 -5.90 -6.55 20.02
CA SER A 860 -6.85 -7.51 20.57
C SER A 860 -6.34 -8.03 21.92
N HIS A 861 -7.17 -7.95 22.94
CA HIS A 861 -6.84 -8.44 24.27
C HIS A 861 -8.12 -8.74 25.06
N THR A 862 -8.08 -9.76 25.91
CA THR A 862 -9.17 -10.14 26.80
C THR A 862 -8.60 -10.55 28.16
N TRP A 863 -9.22 -10.07 29.24
CA TRP A 863 -8.90 -10.51 30.60
C TRP A 863 -10.17 -10.85 31.39
N SER A 864 -10.02 -11.73 32.39
CA SER A 864 -11.10 -12.13 33.30
C SER A 864 -10.63 -12.09 34.75
N ARG A 865 -11.38 -11.43 35.63
CA ARG A 865 -11.07 -11.31 37.07
C ARG A 865 -12.28 -11.67 37.92
N THR A 866 -12.09 -12.52 38.92
CA THR A 866 -13.16 -12.88 39.88
C THR A 866 -12.92 -12.18 41.20
N VAL A 867 -13.95 -11.55 41.74
CA VAL A 867 -13.95 -10.90 43.06
C VAL A 867 -14.85 -11.70 43.99
N CYS A 868 -14.36 -11.97 45.20
CA CYS A 868 -15.14 -12.59 46.28
C CYS A 868 -15.17 -11.63 47.47
N VAL A 869 -16.33 -11.47 48.10
CA VAL A 869 -16.49 -10.63 49.29
C VAL A 869 -16.87 -11.54 50.46
N GLU A 870 -16.01 -11.61 51.49
CA GLU A 870 -16.06 -12.66 52.52
C GLU A 870 -17.33 -12.63 53.40
N ASP A 871 -18.00 -11.47 53.52
CA ASP A 871 -19.12 -11.24 54.44
C ASP A 871 -20.46 -10.86 53.77
N GLY A 872 -20.57 -10.96 52.44
CA GLY A 872 -21.76 -10.55 51.68
C GLY A 872 -22.61 -11.72 51.19
N GLN A 873 -23.94 -11.64 51.32
CA GLN A 873 -24.85 -12.51 50.54
C GLN A 873 -25.01 -12.00 49.09
N GLN A 874 -24.58 -10.77 48.81
CA GLN A 874 -24.76 -10.07 47.55
C GLN A 874 -23.64 -9.02 47.38
N ILE A 875 -23.26 -8.77 46.12
CA ILE A 875 -22.23 -7.82 45.70
C ILE A 875 -22.88 -6.60 45.02
N ASP A 876 -22.47 -5.41 45.41
CA ASP A 876 -22.77 -4.16 44.70
C ASP A 876 -21.58 -3.78 43.79
N VAL A 877 -21.84 -3.58 42.50
CA VAL A 877 -20.86 -3.08 41.53
C VAL A 877 -21.24 -1.65 41.15
N ASN A 878 -20.34 -0.70 41.44
CA ASN A 878 -20.57 0.72 41.21
C ASN A 878 -19.55 1.28 40.21
N PHE A 879 -20.02 1.77 39.06
CA PHE A 879 -19.16 2.29 38.00
C PHE A 879 -18.89 3.78 38.17
N SER A 880 -17.72 4.23 37.75
CA SER A 880 -17.46 5.66 37.56
C SER A 880 -18.28 6.21 36.40
N SER A 881 -18.74 7.47 36.49
CA SER A 881 -19.45 8.13 35.39
C SER A 881 -18.57 8.40 34.17
N SER A 882 -17.25 8.27 34.32
CA SER A 882 -16.26 8.46 33.25
C SER A 882 -15.98 7.19 32.46
N CYS A 883 -16.56 6.03 32.84
CA CYS A 883 -16.38 4.78 32.10
C CYS A 883 -16.86 4.94 30.66
N CYS A 884 -15.97 4.68 29.70
CA CYS A 884 -16.39 4.50 28.32
C CYS A 884 -15.40 3.70 27.49
N THR A 885 -15.95 2.90 26.58
CA THR A 885 -15.17 2.23 25.53
C THR A 885 -15.41 2.92 24.18
N LEU A 886 -14.53 2.67 23.22
CA LEU A 886 -14.48 3.31 21.91
C LEU A 886 -15.69 2.95 21.05
N ASP A 887 -16.07 1.67 21.05
CA ASP A 887 -17.10 1.12 20.18
C ASP A 887 -17.83 -0.08 20.83
N ARG A 888 -18.58 -0.83 20.02
CA ARG A 888 -19.32 -2.04 20.46
C ARG A 888 -18.46 -3.32 20.46
N ARG A 889 -17.22 -3.25 19.96
CA ARG A 889 -16.29 -4.36 19.86
C ARG A 889 -15.38 -4.45 21.08
N THR A 890 -15.26 -3.35 21.82
CA THR A 890 -14.75 -3.36 23.20
C THR A 890 -15.88 -3.47 24.22
N THR A 891 -15.90 -4.54 25.02
CA THR A 891 -16.99 -4.83 25.99
C THR A 891 -16.46 -5.20 27.37
N LEU A 892 -17.18 -4.80 28.42
CA LEU A 892 -17.09 -5.40 29.77
C LEU A 892 -18.37 -6.20 30.02
N LYS A 893 -18.23 -7.44 30.51
CA LYS A 893 -19.32 -8.28 30.99
C LYS A 893 -19.10 -8.70 32.44
N ILE A 894 -20.17 -8.79 33.22
CA ILE A 894 -20.12 -9.29 34.60
C ILE A 894 -21.07 -10.45 34.76
N PHE A 895 -20.54 -11.55 35.28
CA PHE A 895 -21.26 -12.78 35.55
C PHE A 895 -21.36 -13.00 37.06
N GLY A 896 -22.53 -13.45 37.50
CA GLY A 896 -22.84 -13.79 38.88
C GLY A 896 -23.49 -15.16 38.94
N GLY A 897 -23.26 -15.88 40.04
CA GLY A 897 -23.59 -17.29 40.11
C GLY A 897 -22.69 -18.15 39.19
N GLY A 898 -22.86 -19.47 39.29
CA GLY A 898 -21.90 -20.42 38.75
C GLY A 898 -20.76 -20.72 39.74
N LEU A 899 -20.04 -21.81 39.47
CA LEU A 899 -19.01 -22.34 40.35
C LEU A 899 -17.80 -21.43 40.52
N ASN A 900 -17.28 -21.39 41.75
CA ASN A 900 -15.96 -20.88 42.01
C ASN A 900 -14.92 -21.72 41.24
N LYS A 901 -14.30 -21.14 40.21
CA LYS A 901 -13.34 -21.80 39.32
C LYS A 901 -12.11 -22.34 40.06
N SER A 902 -11.82 -21.86 41.28
CA SER A 902 -10.74 -22.37 42.12
C SER A 902 -11.05 -23.70 42.83
N LEU A 903 -12.30 -24.17 42.80
CA LEU A 903 -12.75 -25.44 43.41
C LEU A 903 -12.83 -26.62 42.44
N ALA A 904 -12.48 -26.46 41.16
CA ALA A 904 -12.50 -27.55 40.18
C ALA A 904 -11.43 -28.61 40.53
N GLY A 905 -11.88 -29.84 40.84
CA GLY A 905 -11.03 -30.97 41.24
C GLY A 905 -11.04 -32.13 40.25
N VAL A 906 -10.34 -33.22 40.61
CA VAL A 906 -10.34 -34.48 39.87
C VAL A 906 -11.77 -34.95 39.62
N GLY A 907 -12.13 -35.20 38.35
CA GLY A 907 -13.48 -35.57 37.90
C GLY A 907 -14.23 -34.47 37.14
N ALA A 908 -13.77 -33.21 37.18
CA ALA A 908 -14.45 -32.10 36.50
C ALA A 908 -14.42 -32.20 34.96
N ARG A 909 -15.52 -31.84 34.30
CA ARG A 909 -15.62 -31.72 32.84
C ARG A 909 -14.99 -30.42 32.36
N VAL A 910 -14.23 -30.47 31.27
CA VAL A 910 -13.50 -29.32 30.72
C VAL A 910 -13.66 -29.24 29.20
N HIS A 911 -13.71 -28.01 28.68
CA HIS A 911 -13.67 -27.71 27.24
C HIS A 911 -12.26 -27.23 26.86
N LEU A 912 -11.77 -27.66 25.69
CA LEU A 912 -10.46 -27.36 25.14
C LEU A 912 -10.65 -26.67 23.78
N LYS A 913 -9.98 -25.54 23.53
CA LYS A 913 -10.17 -24.72 22.31
C LYS A 913 -8.84 -24.45 21.61
N ALA A 914 -8.87 -24.46 20.26
CA ALA A 914 -7.69 -24.26 19.44
C ALA A 914 -7.20 -22.79 19.40
N LEU A 915 -5.89 -22.58 19.27
CA LEU A 915 -5.23 -21.28 19.10
C LEU A 915 -5.53 -20.63 17.75
N THR A 916 -5.63 -21.45 16.70
CA THR A 916 -5.75 -21.01 15.31
C THR A 916 -6.92 -21.73 14.66
N GLY A 917 -8.12 -21.60 15.24
CA GLY A 917 -9.34 -22.18 14.68
C GLY A 917 -10.54 -22.10 15.62
N ASN A 918 -11.73 -22.42 15.10
CA ASN A 918 -12.97 -22.53 15.87
C ASN A 918 -13.20 -23.95 16.45
N GLU A 919 -12.21 -24.83 16.40
CA GLU A 919 -12.35 -26.21 16.85
C GLU A 919 -12.35 -26.32 18.38
N GLN A 920 -13.22 -27.20 18.90
CA GLN A 920 -13.44 -27.43 20.33
C GLN A 920 -13.47 -28.94 20.64
N ALA A 921 -12.90 -29.34 21.77
CA ALA A 921 -12.94 -30.70 22.29
C ALA A 921 -13.35 -30.75 23.78
N HIS A 922 -13.90 -31.88 24.24
CA HIS A 922 -14.30 -32.08 25.63
C HIS A 922 -13.39 -33.09 26.35
N GLY A 923 -13.23 -32.94 27.67
CA GLY A 923 -12.45 -33.86 28.49
C GLY A 923 -12.83 -33.87 29.98
N THR A 924 -12.17 -34.73 30.74
CA THR A 924 -12.38 -34.95 32.19
C THR A 924 -11.05 -34.82 32.95
N MET A 925 -11.02 -34.04 34.03
CA MET A 925 -9.82 -33.90 34.88
C MET A 925 -9.52 -35.19 35.66
N LEU A 926 -8.27 -35.63 35.69
CA LEU A 926 -7.83 -36.88 36.32
C LEU A 926 -6.94 -36.66 37.57
N GLY A 927 -6.33 -35.49 37.76
CA GLY A 927 -5.33 -35.30 38.80
C GLY A 927 -4.63 -33.96 38.73
N LYS A 928 -4.08 -33.50 39.86
CA LYS A 928 -3.12 -32.39 39.91
C LYS A 928 -1.71 -32.97 40.08
N VAL A 929 -0.75 -32.50 39.30
CA VAL A 929 0.68 -32.85 39.40
C VAL A 929 1.40 -31.73 40.16
N ALA A 930 2.56 -32.02 40.75
CA ALA A 930 3.39 -31.02 41.43
C ALA A 930 3.66 -29.80 40.53
N GLY A 931 3.63 -28.59 41.10
CA GLY A 931 3.79 -27.33 40.34
C GLY A 931 2.51 -26.77 39.71
N GLY A 932 1.33 -27.09 40.24
CA GLY A 932 0.06 -26.47 39.79
C GLY A 932 -0.54 -27.04 38.50
N THR A 933 0.09 -28.06 37.91
CA THR A 933 -0.29 -28.67 36.63
C THR A 933 -1.48 -29.63 36.78
N TRP A 934 -2.36 -29.72 35.77
CA TRP A 934 -3.51 -30.64 35.76
C TRP A 934 -3.40 -31.72 34.67
N LYS A 935 -3.87 -32.93 34.99
CA LYS A 935 -3.99 -34.07 34.07
C LYS A 935 -5.42 -34.16 33.56
N VAL A 936 -5.63 -34.22 32.25
CA VAL A 936 -6.96 -34.27 31.61
C VAL A 936 -7.05 -35.47 30.65
N ARG A 937 -8.20 -36.15 30.63
CA ARG A 937 -8.58 -37.20 29.67
C ARG A 937 -9.54 -36.63 28.65
N ILE A 938 -9.15 -36.59 27.38
CA ILE A 938 -9.99 -36.07 26.28
C ILE A 938 -10.95 -37.18 25.82
N ASP A 939 -12.21 -36.85 25.57
CA ASP A 939 -13.20 -37.80 25.05
C ASP A 939 -12.94 -38.09 23.57
N SER A 940 -13.09 -39.35 23.15
CA SER A 940 -13.03 -39.74 21.73
C SER A 940 -14.44 -39.84 21.15
N ASP A 941 -14.64 -39.34 19.92
CA ASP A 941 -15.90 -39.50 19.18
C ASP A 941 -16.29 -40.99 19.04
N GLU A 942 -17.44 -41.37 19.59
CA GLU A 942 -17.96 -42.75 19.67
C GLU A 942 -18.37 -43.37 18.31
N ALA A 943 -18.14 -42.70 17.18
CA ALA A 943 -18.78 -43.09 15.92
C ALA A 943 -18.13 -44.26 15.16
N GLN A 944 -16.94 -44.76 15.51
CA GLN A 944 -16.27 -45.82 14.73
C GLN A 944 -15.58 -46.84 15.63
N GLY A 945 -16.22 -48.01 15.81
CA GLY A 945 -15.84 -49.08 16.74
C GLY A 945 -14.44 -49.69 16.52
N GLN A 946 -13.41 -49.06 17.08
CA GLN A 946 -12.08 -49.64 17.28
C GLN A 946 -11.70 -49.65 18.78
N PRO A 947 -10.82 -50.57 19.22
CA PRO A 947 -10.56 -50.80 20.64
C PRO A 947 -9.78 -49.65 21.29
N HIS A 948 -10.10 -49.42 22.56
CA HIS A 948 -9.59 -48.36 23.43
C HIS A 948 -8.05 -48.23 23.41
N ILE A 949 -7.55 -47.10 22.91
CA ILE A 949 -6.19 -46.62 23.19
C ILE A 949 -6.33 -45.45 24.17
N GLU A 950 -5.93 -45.65 25.42
CA GLU A 950 -5.88 -44.59 26.43
C GLU A 950 -4.86 -43.52 26.02
N ARG A 951 -5.32 -42.37 25.54
CA ARG A 951 -4.48 -41.21 25.21
C ARG A 951 -4.25 -40.39 26.49
N PHE A 952 -2.99 -40.26 26.95
CA PHE A 952 -2.64 -39.53 28.17
C PHE A 952 -1.75 -38.29 27.92
N CYS A 953 -2.14 -37.20 28.59
CA CYS A 953 -1.39 -36.01 29.03
C CYS A 953 -1.10 -34.87 28.04
N ALA A 954 -1.66 -33.69 28.36
CA ALA A 954 -1.04 -32.37 28.18
C ALA A 954 -0.82 -31.75 29.57
N SER A 955 0.29 -31.03 29.77
CA SER A 955 0.63 -30.30 31.00
C SER A 955 0.59 -28.79 30.74
N PHE A 956 -0.08 -28.02 31.59
CA PHE A 956 -0.06 -26.55 31.56
C PHE A 956 0.21 -26.02 32.97
N ALA A 957 1.19 -25.13 33.11
CA ALA A 957 1.42 -24.32 34.30
C ALA A 957 1.12 -22.86 33.95
N ALA A 958 0.39 -22.18 34.84
CA ALA A 958 0.21 -20.73 34.78
C ALA A 958 1.44 -20.09 35.43
N ASP A 959 2.23 -19.45 34.59
CA ASP A 959 3.45 -18.69 34.90
C ASP A 959 4.67 -19.47 35.45
N GLU A 960 5.82 -18.96 34.99
CA GLU A 960 7.22 -19.31 35.28
C GLU A 960 7.89 -20.46 34.50
N GLN A 961 8.89 -20.03 33.71
CA GLN A 961 10.01 -20.75 33.08
C GLN A 961 9.75 -22.12 32.42
N LYS A 962 9.86 -22.13 31.09
CA LYS A 962 9.79 -23.31 30.22
C LYS A 962 10.94 -24.30 30.51
N HIS A 963 10.68 -25.31 31.33
CA HIS A 963 11.51 -26.52 31.39
C HIS A 963 10.70 -27.74 30.95
N VAL A 964 11.20 -28.47 29.94
CA VAL A 964 10.68 -29.77 29.52
C VAL A 964 11.55 -30.85 30.17
N SER A 965 10.95 -31.75 30.94
CA SER A 965 11.62 -32.97 31.39
C SER A 965 10.95 -34.18 30.74
N VAL A 966 11.78 -35.06 30.15
CA VAL A 966 11.34 -36.33 29.54
C VAL A 966 11.76 -37.44 30.47
N GLN A 967 10.81 -38.22 30.98
CA GLN A 967 11.09 -39.37 31.85
C GLN A 967 10.69 -40.65 31.12
N TYR A 968 11.67 -41.50 30.82
CA TYR A 968 11.45 -42.79 30.18
C TYR A 968 11.05 -43.83 31.24
N VAL A 969 10.02 -44.63 30.96
CA VAL A 969 9.62 -45.76 31.80
C VAL A 969 10.03 -47.05 31.09
N GLY A 970 10.71 -47.96 31.80
CA GLY A 970 11.03 -49.30 31.28
C GLY A 970 12.50 -49.57 30.93
N GLY A 971 13.47 -48.84 31.52
CA GLY A 971 14.90 -49.21 31.44
C GLY A 971 15.64 -48.80 30.16
N VAL A 972 15.07 -47.91 29.35
CA VAL A 972 15.73 -47.33 28.17
C VAL A 972 16.43 -46.02 28.55
N THR A 973 17.70 -45.85 28.16
CA THR A 973 18.53 -44.67 28.44
C THR A 973 18.72 -43.78 27.20
N VAL A 974 18.94 -42.49 27.43
CA VAL A 974 19.24 -41.47 26.41
C VAL A 974 20.44 -41.90 25.55
N GLY A 975 20.29 -41.87 24.22
CA GLY A 975 21.30 -42.30 23.24
C GLY A 975 20.97 -43.58 22.47
N SER A 976 19.81 -44.19 22.72
CA SER A 976 19.36 -45.41 22.03
C SER A 976 18.66 -45.15 20.69
N GLU A 977 18.22 -43.92 20.42
CA GLU A 977 17.39 -43.59 19.25
C GLU A 977 17.98 -42.50 18.34
N ILE A 978 18.77 -41.57 18.91
CA ILE A 978 19.31 -40.39 18.21
C ILE A 978 20.85 -40.47 18.16
N ALA A 979 21.42 -40.45 16.96
CA ALA A 979 22.87 -40.58 16.76
C ALA A 979 23.62 -39.25 16.74
N GLY A 980 22.95 -38.08 16.64
CA GLY A 980 23.62 -36.78 16.71
C GLY A 980 22.71 -35.54 16.68
N PHE A 981 23.24 -34.40 17.14
CA PHE A 981 22.63 -33.07 17.08
C PHE A 981 23.65 -31.96 16.77
N THR A 982 23.16 -30.81 16.31
CA THR A 982 23.98 -29.60 16.09
C THR A 982 23.30 -28.35 16.66
N LEU A 983 24.12 -27.39 17.13
CA LEU A 983 23.68 -26.11 17.71
C LEU A 983 24.13 -24.97 16.79
N ASP A 984 23.17 -24.17 16.30
CA ASP A 984 23.47 -22.94 15.53
C ASP A 984 23.37 -21.72 16.45
N ILE A 985 24.50 -21.04 16.63
CA ILE A 985 24.67 -19.93 17.58
C ILE A 985 24.25 -18.60 16.95
N ALA A 986 23.95 -18.56 15.64
CA ALA A 986 23.66 -17.34 14.91
C ALA A 986 22.17 -16.93 14.92
N ASN A 987 21.27 -17.77 15.43
CA ASN A 987 19.82 -17.50 15.39
C ASN A 987 19.12 -17.85 16.72
N PRO A 988 18.84 -16.87 17.61
CA PRO A 988 18.40 -17.12 18.98
C PRO A 988 16.96 -17.63 19.12
N LEU A 989 16.23 -17.88 18.03
CA LEU A 989 14.85 -18.36 18.02
C LEU A 989 14.67 -19.82 17.57
N THR A 990 15.74 -20.52 17.20
CA THR A 990 15.66 -21.96 16.85
C THR A 990 16.81 -22.73 17.46
N PRO A 991 16.66 -23.26 18.69
CA PRO A 991 17.63 -24.17 19.23
C PRO A 991 17.26 -25.61 18.79
N PHE A 992 18.27 -26.38 18.36
CA PHE A 992 18.28 -27.84 18.15
C PHE A 992 17.81 -28.38 16.78
N SER A 993 18.73 -29.08 16.08
CA SER A 993 18.39 -29.97 14.95
C SER A 993 19.03 -31.36 15.16
N VAL A 994 18.20 -32.40 15.09
CA VAL A 994 18.59 -33.83 15.15
C VAL A 994 19.07 -34.27 13.77
N THR A 995 20.27 -34.85 13.68
CA THR A 995 20.92 -35.12 12.38
C THR A 995 20.80 -36.57 11.91
N GLU A 996 20.62 -37.56 12.80
CA GLU A 996 20.49 -38.99 12.43
C GLU A 996 19.71 -39.84 13.46
N LEU A 997 18.97 -40.85 12.97
CA LEU A 997 18.24 -41.88 13.74
C LEU A 997 18.66 -43.30 13.26
N ILE A 998 18.71 -44.28 14.17
CA ILE A 998 19.14 -45.67 13.88
C ILE A 998 17.92 -46.54 13.47
N LYS A 999 17.91 -47.04 12.22
CA LYS A 999 16.79 -47.82 11.64
C LYS A 999 16.70 -49.26 12.14
N ASN A 1000 15.53 -49.64 12.68
CA ASN A 1000 14.74 -50.87 12.44
C ASN A 1000 14.03 -51.31 13.72
N GLN A 1001 12.72 -51.02 13.85
CA GLN A 1001 11.70 -51.95 14.36
C GLN A 1001 10.32 -51.56 13.80
N GLU A 1002 9.57 -52.55 13.32
CA GLU A 1002 8.20 -52.40 12.80
C GLU A 1002 7.19 -52.40 13.96
N GLY A 1003 6.32 -51.38 14.01
CA GLY A 1003 5.14 -51.36 14.90
C GLY A 1003 4.82 -50.00 15.53
N TRP A 1004 4.07 -49.16 14.79
CA TRP A 1004 3.36 -47.92 15.23
C TRP A 1004 4.27 -46.75 15.72
N PHE A 1005 3.92 -45.45 15.88
CA PHE A 1005 2.69 -44.68 16.14
C PHE A 1005 2.87 -43.17 15.78
N LEU A 1006 1.71 -42.50 15.68
CA LEU A 1006 1.38 -41.07 15.87
C LEU A 1006 2.54 -40.05 16.03
N ASP A 1007 2.68 -39.21 15.00
CA ASP A 1007 3.59 -38.06 14.95
C ASP A 1007 3.09 -36.90 15.84
N VAL A 1008 3.57 -36.89 17.08
CA VAL A 1008 3.30 -35.80 18.04
C VAL A 1008 4.03 -34.50 17.63
N THR A 1009 5.05 -34.57 16.77
CA THR A 1009 5.77 -33.40 16.26
C THR A 1009 4.93 -32.65 15.23
N ALA A 1010 4.18 -33.34 14.36
CA ALA A 1010 3.20 -32.72 13.46
C ALA A 1010 2.01 -32.07 14.20
N LEU A 1011 1.58 -32.67 15.32
CA LEU A 1011 0.50 -32.14 16.17
C LEU A 1011 0.94 -30.91 17.01
N LEU A 1012 2.24 -30.79 17.30
CA LEU A 1012 2.82 -29.66 18.04
C LEU A 1012 3.44 -28.58 17.13
N ALA A 1013 3.70 -28.88 15.85
CA ALA A 1013 4.22 -27.92 14.88
C ALA A 1013 3.16 -26.93 14.35
N GLU A 1014 1.87 -27.22 14.51
CA GLU A 1014 0.80 -26.31 14.08
C GLU A 1014 0.32 -25.32 15.17
N GLU A 1015 1.01 -25.19 16.31
CA GLU A 1015 0.63 -24.28 17.41
C GLU A 1015 -0.89 -24.25 17.65
N GLN A 1016 -1.55 -25.42 17.72
CA GLN A 1016 -3.01 -25.41 17.69
C GLN A 1016 -3.68 -25.37 19.05
N PHE A 1017 -3.02 -25.51 20.21
CA PHE A 1017 -3.69 -25.38 21.52
C PHE A 1017 -2.75 -24.85 22.63
N ILE A 1018 -2.93 -23.60 23.10
CA ILE A 1018 -2.21 -23.03 24.28
C ILE A 1018 -3.17 -22.41 25.31
N HIS A 1019 -4.47 -22.22 25.01
CA HIS A 1019 -5.37 -21.45 25.90
C HIS A 1019 -6.48 -22.27 26.58
N LEU A 1020 -6.54 -22.19 27.91
CA LEU A 1020 -7.71 -22.54 28.72
C LEU A 1020 -8.67 -21.32 28.78
N GLU A 1021 -9.56 -21.19 27.80
CA GLU A 1021 -10.75 -20.35 27.93
C GLU A 1021 -11.86 -21.19 28.56
N GLY A 1022 -12.04 -21.08 29.88
CA GLY A 1022 -13.00 -21.89 30.61
C GLY A 1022 -14.44 -21.41 30.41
N GLU A 1023 -15.26 -22.21 29.72
CA GLU A 1023 -16.63 -22.42 30.15
C GLU A 1023 -16.62 -23.53 31.20
N GLY A 1024 -16.68 -23.15 32.47
CA GLY A 1024 -16.97 -24.08 33.56
C GLY A 1024 -18.43 -24.53 33.49
N LEU A 1025 -18.82 -25.20 32.41
CA LEU A 1025 -20.08 -25.95 32.30
C LEU A 1025 -19.83 -27.37 32.79
N GLY A 1026 -19.53 -27.48 34.07
CA GLY A 1026 -19.42 -28.74 34.77
C GLY A 1026 -19.65 -28.44 36.23
N ALA A 1027 -20.79 -28.91 36.77
CA ALA A 1027 -21.17 -28.84 38.17
C ALA A 1027 -19.97 -29.07 39.10
N PRO A 1028 -19.93 -28.49 40.33
CA PRO A 1028 -18.98 -29.01 41.31
C PRO A 1028 -19.30 -30.51 41.43
N PRO A 1029 -18.35 -31.36 41.84
CA PRO A 1029 -18.78 -32.57 42.53
C PRO A 1029 -19.76 -32.11 43.61
N GLY A 1030 -21.05 -32.48 43.47
CA GLY A 1030 -22.15 -31.85 44.20
C GLY A 1030 -21.77 -31.66 45.66
N SER A 1031 -21.99 -30.47 46.22
CA SER A 1031 -21.52 -30.15 47.58
C SER A 1031 -22.02 -31.23 48.53
N TYR A 1032 -21.13 -32.13 48.97
CA TYR A 1032 -21.52 -33.28 49.76
C TYR A 1032 -21.57 -32.89 51.22
N ALA A 1033 -22.74 -32.96 51.83
CA ALA A 1033 -22.86 -32.86 53.28
C ALA A 1033 -22.92 -34.28 53.85
N SER A 1034 -21.81 -34.74 54.43
CA SER A 1034 -21.72 -36.07 55.03
C SER A 1034 -22.03 -35.98 56.52
N TYR A 1035 -23.15 -36.57 56.93
CA TYR A 1035 -23.58 -36.63 58.32
C TYR A 1035 -23.14 -37.95 58.94
N GLU A 1036 -22.36 -37.90 60.02
CA GLU A 1036 -21.99 -39.08 60.79
C GLU A 1036 -23.20 -39.64 61.56
N LYS A 1037 -23.08 -40.84 62.14
CA LYS A 1037 -24.20 -41.53 62.83
C LYS A 1037 -24.77 -40.74 64.00
N ASP A 1038 -23.97 -39.87 64.61
CA ASP A 1038 -24.32 -39.09 65.80
C ASP A 1038 -24.81 -37.67 65.47
N ASN A 1039 -24.82 -37.28 64.18
CA ASN A 1039 -25.27 -35.95 63.73
C ASN A 1039 -26.44 -36.07 62.75
N LYS A 1040 -27.55 -35.40 63.05
CA LYS A 1040 -28.74 -35.41 62.18
C LYS A 1040 -28.68 -34.27 61.16
N VAL A 1041 -29.29 -34.46 59.99
CA VAL A 1041 -29.45 -33.40 58.99
C VAL A 1041 -30.14 -32.16 59.58
N GLY A 1042 -31.13 -32.36 60.44
CA GLY A 1042 -31.91 -31.31 61.09
C GLY A 1042 -31.15 -30.44 62.10
N THR A 1043 -29.88 -30.73 62.41
CA THR A 1043 -29.06 -29.89 63.31
C THR A 1043 -28.61 -28.59 62.63
N GLU A 1044 -28.47 -28.62 61.31
CA GLU A 1044 -28.02 -27.50 60.48
C GLU A 1044 -29.06 -27.09 59.43
N ILE A 1045 -29.85 -28.02 58.89
CA ILE A 1045 -30.87 -27.70 57.88
C ILE A 1045 -32.23 -27.64 58.55
N LYS A 1046 -32.94 -26.53 58.38
CA LYS A 1046 -34.25 -26.31 59.02
C LYS A 1046 -35.42 -26.78 58.17
N SER A 1047 -35.33 -26.65 56.85
CA SER A 1047 -36.41 -27.04 55.94
C SER A 1047 -35.96 -27.19 54.50
N PHE A 1048 -36.55 -28.17 53.82
CA PHE A 1048 -36.57 -28.31 52.38
C PHE A 1048 -37.93 -27.88 51.82
N GLU A 1049 -37.95 -27.42 50.57
CA GLU A 1049 -39.16 -27.06 49.84
C GLU A 1049 -39.29 -27.91 48.59
N LYS A 1050 -40.52 -28.31 48.26
CA LYS A 1050 -40.79 -29.08 47.05
C LYS A 1050 -40.80 -28.16 45.84
N ALA A 1051 -39.99 -28.51 44.84
CA ALA A 1051 -39.95 -27.85 43.54
C ALA A 1051 -40.18 -28.92 42.44
N GLY A 1052 -41.45 -29.17 42.10
CA GLY A 1052 -41.79 -30.23 41.13
C GLY A 1052 -41.47 -31.63 41.66
N SER A 1053 -40.55 -32.34 40.99
CA SER A 1053 -40.06 -33.67 41.37
C SER A 1053 -38.76 -33.65 42.19
N THR A 1054 -38.23 -32.46 42.54
CA THR A 1054 -37.00 -32.28 43.31
C THR A 1054 -37.27 -31.51 44.60
N LEU A 1055 -36.25 -31.45 45.48
CA LEU A 1055 -36.28 -30.68 46.72
C LEU A 1055 -35.24 -29.56 46.67
N THR A 1056 -35.62 -28.35 47.07
CA THR A 1056 -34.71 -27.22 47.23
C THR A 1056 -34.44 -26.95 48.70
N LEU A 1057 -33.20 -26.63 49.04
CA LEU A 1057 -32.81 -26.21 50.38
C LEU A 1057 -33.40 -24.82 50.68
N LYS A 1058 -34.35 -24.73 51.61
CA LYS A 1058 -35.05 -23.47 51.87
C LYS A 1058 -34.41 -22.63 52.97
N LYS A 1059 -33.90 -23.28 54.02
CA LYS A 1059 -33.42 -22.55 55.20
C LYS A 1059 -32.40 -23.33 56.03
N PHE A 1060 -31.32 -22.65 56.43
CA PHE A 1060 -30.38 -23.13 57.44
C PHE A 1060 -30.80 -22.78 58.88
N ALA A 1061 -30.36 -23.59 59.84
CA ALA A 1061 -30.35 -23.26 61.26
C ALA A 1061 -29.20 -22.28 61.57
N ALA A 1062 -29.24 -21.61 62.73
CA ALA A 1062 -28.24 -20.60 63.09
C ALA A 1062 -26.81 -21.17 63.28
N THR A 1063 -26.70 -22.48 63.47
CA THR A 1063 -25.45 -23.23 63.61
C THR A 1063 -24.87 -23.59 62.25
N LYS A 1064 -23.64 -23.15 61.96
CA LYS A 1064 -22.87 -23.57 60.77
C LYS A 1064 -22.40 -25.01 60.96
N GLY A 1065 -22.58 -25.88 59.96
CA GLY A 1065 -22.16 -27.27 59.98
C GLY A 1065 -21.59 -27.74 58.62
N VAL A 1066 -21.68 -29.04 58.36
CA VAL A 1066 -21.10 -29.69 57.17
C VAL A 1066 -21.83 -29.36 55.86
N ALA A 1067 -23.07 -28.87 55.92
CA ALA A 1067 -23.85 -28.45 54.76
C ALA A 1067 -23.72 -26.96 54.41
N TYR A 1068 -22.96 -26.17 55.18
CA TYR A 1068 -22.79 -24.72 54.96
C TYR A 1068 -22.15 -24.37 53.60
N GLN A 1069 -21.56 -25.34 52.91
CA GLN A 1069 -21.06 -25.19 51.54
C GLN A 1069 -22.18 -25.14 50.48
N ALA A 1070 -23.41 -25.52 50.82
CA ALA A 1070 -24.60 -25.30 49.99
C ALA A 1070 -25.25 -23.94 50.33
N SER A 1071 -26.00 -23.34 49.40
CA SER A 1071 -26.77 -22.11 49.66
C SER A 1071 -28.28 -22.37 49.64
N GLU A 1072 -29.05 -21.52 50.31
CA GLU A 1072 -30.51 -21.52 50.15
C GLU A 1072 -30.86 -21.39 48.65
N GLY A 1073 -31.80 -22.20 48.18
CA GLY A 1073 -32.17 -22.33 46.77
C GLY A 1073 -31.47 -23.45 46.00
N TRP A 1074 -30.43 -24.09 46.54
CA TRP A 1074 -29.79 -25.25 45.90
C TRP A 1074 -30.71 -26.48 45.87
N LEU A 1075 -30.64 -27.28 44.81
CA LEU A 1075 -31.38 -28.52 44.62
C LEU A 1075 -30.68 -29.67 45.36
N LEU A 1076 -31.47 -30.58 45.92
CA LEU A 1076 -30.99 -31.84 46.49
C LEU A 1076 -31.16 -32.94 45.45
N ASN A 1077 -30.06 -33.54 44.99
CA ASN A 1077 -30.09 -34.64 44.03
C ASN A 1077 -30.44 -35.95 44.74
N LEU A 1078 -31.75 -36.20 44.83
CA LEU A 1078 -32.28 -37.41 45.45
C LEU A 1078 -31.89 -38.68 44.70
N THR A 1079 -31.82 -38.64 43.36
CA THR A 1079 -31.51 -39.83 42.55
C THR A 1079 -30.11 -40.36 42.86
N GLU A 1080 -29.12 -39.48 42.89
CA GLU A 1080 -27.74 -39.84 43.19
C GLU A 1080 -27.55 -40.14 44.68
N MET A 1081 -28.23 -39.40 45.56
CA MET A 1081 -28.25 -39.68 47.00
C MET A 1081 -28.74 -41.12 47.30
N PHE A 1082 -29.79 -41.59 46.63
CA PHE A 1082 -30.32 -42.96 46.78
C PHE A 1082 -29.44 -44.02 46.08
N ALA A 1083 -28.63 -43.63 45.09
CA ALA A 1083 -27.73 -44.53 44.38
C ALA A 1083 -26.41 -44.82 45.13
N LEU A 1084 -26.02 -43.95 46.08
CA LEU A 1084 -24.81 -44.14 46.88
C LEU A 1084 -24.92 -45.38 47.79
N GLU A 1085 -23.98 -46.32 47.63
CA GLU A 1085 -23.88 -47.52 48.48
C GLU A 1085 -23.80 -47.19 49.98
N GLU A 1086 -23.10 -46.11 50.33
CA GLU A 1086 -22.94 -45.63 51.71
C GLU A 1086 -24.26 -45.13 52.33
N ASN A 1087 -25.22 -44.70 51.51
CA ASN A 1087 -26.52 -44.22 51.98
C ASN A 1087 -27.58 -45.32 52.14
N LYS A 1088 -27.36 -46.52 51.57
CA LYS A 1088 -28.38 -47.59 51.55
C LYS A 1088 -28.84 -48.05 52.93
N ALA A 1089 -27.95 -48.04 53.93
CA ALA A 1089 -28.31 -48.43 55.30
C ALA A 1089 -29.25 -47.41 55.95
N SER A 1090 -29.01 -46.13 55.72
CA SER A 1090 -29.73 -45.00 56.32
C SER A 1090 -31.04 -44.67 55.58
N LEU A 1091 -31.14 -45.03 54.30
CA LEU A 1091 -32.32 -44.82 53.46
C LEU A 1091 -33.25 -46.04 53.34
N LYS A 1092 -32.97 -47.15 54.05
CA LYS A 1092 -33.66 -48.45 53.88
C LYS A 1092 -35.19 -48.40 54.02
N GLU A 1093 -35.70 -47.48 54.83
CA GLU A 1093 -37.15 -47.32 55.08
C GLU A 1093 -37.78 -46.14 54.31
N LEU A 1094 -37.00 -45.45 53.48
CA LEU A 1094 -37.45 -44.32 52.67
C LEU A 1094 -37.46 -44.69 51.19
N THR A 1095 -38.37 -44.09 50.43
CA THR A 1095 -38.36 -44.14 48.96
C THR A 1095 -38.19 -42.73 48.42
N LEU A 1096 -37.67 -42.62 47.20
CA LEU A 1096 -37.49 -41.33 46.53
C LEU A 1096 -38.83 -40.56 46.44
N GLU A 1097 -39.92 -41.25 46.09
CA GLU A 1097 -41.27 -40.67 46.05
C GLU A 1097 -41.79 -40.25 47.44
N GLY A 1098 -41.53 -41.07 48.47
CA GLY A 1098 -41.91 -40.77 49.86
C GLY A 1098 -41.18 -39.54 50.41
N VAL A 1099 -39.90 -39.37 50.08
CA VAL A 1099 -39.10 -38.20 50.48
C VAL A 1099 -39.57 -36.91 49.81
N VAL A 1100 -40.02 -36.97 48.55
CA VAL A 1100 -40.58 -35.80 47.85
C VAL A 1100 -41.97 -35.42 48.40
N LEU A 1101 -42.76 -36.39 48.86
CA LEU A 1101 -44.07 -36.16 49.49
C LEU A 1101 -43.93 -35.58 50.91
N GLU A 1102 -42.94 -36.03 51.67
CA GLU A 1102 -42.68 -35.57 53.04
C GLU A 1102 -41.21 -35.20 53.25
N PRO A 1103 -40.76 -34.01 52.81
CA PRO A 1103 -39.35 -33.60 52.86
C PRO A 1103 -38.78 -33.49 54.28
N ALA A 1104 -39.65 -33.38 55.29
CA ALA A 1104 -39.26 -33.34 56.69
C ALA A 1104 -38.61 -34.64 57.17
N SER A 1105 -38.87 -35.78 56.50
CA SER A 1105 -38.26 -37.07 56.84
C SER A 1105 -36.72 -37.05 56.69
N LEU A 1106 -36.18 -36.20 55.81
CA LEU A 1106 -34.74 -36.02 55.61
C LEU A 1106 -34.05 -35.42 56.83
N LEU A 1107 -34.75 -34.60 57.61
CA LEU A 1107 -34.16 -33.89 58.76
C LEU A 1107 -33.80 -34.85 59.91
N GLU A 1108 -34.46 -36.00 59.98
CA GLU A 1108 -34.25 -37.00 61.02
C GLU A 1108 -33.12 -38.01 60.68
N LEU A 1109 -32.59 -37.97 59.45
CA LEU A 1109 -31.53 -38.87 59.01
C LEU A 1109 -30.19 -38.54 59.67
N SER A 1110 -29.46 -39.59 60.04
CA SER A 1110 -28.04 -39.56 60.42
C SER A 1110 -27.28 -40.67 59.69
N GLY A 1111 -25.95 -40.56 59.59
CA GLY A 1111 -25.17 -41.51 58.79
C GLY A 1111 -25.50 -41.44 57.30
N VAL A 1112 -25.84 -40.26 56.77
CA VAL A 1112 -26.27 -40.06 55.37
C VAL A 1112 -25.45 -38.95 54.72
N LYS A 1113 -25.18 -39.09 53.43
CA LYS A 1113 -24.52 -38.09 52.60
C LYS A 1113 -25.53 -37.43 51.67
N LEU A 1114 -25.76 -36.14 51.87
CA LEU A 1114 -26.61 -35.35 50.99
C LEU A 1114 -25.79 -34.79 49.83
N ILE A 1115 -26.39 -34.75 48.64
CA ILE A 1115 -25.76 -34.25 47.41
C ILE A 1115 -26.52 -33.00 46.97
N PHE A 1116 -25.88 -31.84 47.07
CA PHE A 1116 -26.47 -30.58 46.64
C PHE A 1116 -25.96 -30.14 45.27
N GLU A 1117 -26.88 -29.69 44.43
CA GLU A 1117 -26.62 -29.10 43.12
C GLU A 1117 -27.10 -27.65 43.10
N PRO A 1118 -26.31 -26.70 42.56
CA PRO A 1118 -26.77 -25.33 42.39
C PRO A 1118 -27.94 -25.31 41.39
N ALA A 1119 -29.03 -24.62 41.72
CA ALA A 1119 -30.24 -24.57 40.89
C ALA A 1119 -30.02 -23.94 39.50
N ASN A 1120 -28.95 -23.13 39.36
CA ASN A 1120 -28.46 -22.60 38.09
C ASN A 1120 -26.95 -22.93 37.98
N ALA A 1121 -26.59 -23.95 37.19
CA ALA A 1121 -25.20 -24.35 36.98
C ALA A 1121 -24.43 -23.42 36.02
N GLU A 1122 -25.13 -22.59 35.24
CA GLU A 1122 -24.53 -21.67 34.28
C GLU A 1122 -24.29 -20.28 34.90
N PRO A 1123 -23.11 -19.66 34.69
CA PRO A 1123 -22.86 -18.27 35.08
C PRO A 1123 -23.89 -17.35 34.41
N GLN A 1124 -24.65 -16.60 35.19
CA GLN A 1124 -25.65 -15.67 34.67
C GLN A 1124 -24.99 -14.31 34.39
N GLU A 1125 -25.18 -13.75 33.20
CA GLU A 1125 -24.74 -12.39 32.87
C GLU A 1125 -25.65 -11.38 33.60
N TYR A 1126 -25.09 -10.56 34.49
CA TYR A 1126 -25.81 -9.49 35.21
C TYR A 1126 -25.55 -8.10 34.59
N PHE A 1127 -24.47 -7.95 33.83
CA PHE A 1127 -24.10 -6.67 33.23
C PHE A 1127 -23.34 -6.86 31.92
N SER A 1128 -23.63 -6.00 30.94
CA SER A 1128 -22.79 -5.79 29.75
C SER A 1128 -22.76 -4.31 29.36
N GLY A 1129 -21.55 -3.75 29.27
CA GLY A 1129 -21.29 -2.35 28.96
C GLY A 1129 -20.36 -2.17 27.75
N PHE A 1130 -20.66 -1.18 26.91
CA PHE A 1130 -19.84 -0.76 25.77
C PHE A 1130 -20.16 0.69 25.35
N GLY A 1131 -19.23 1.37 24.69
CA GLY A 1131 -19.37 2.77 24.31
C GLY A 1131 -19.43 3.70 25.52
N LYS A 1132 -20.17 4.81 25.36
CA LYS A 1132 -20.55 5.74 26.45
C LYS A 1132 -21.87 5.38 27.14
N SER A 1133 -22.47 4.25 26.78
CA SER A 1133 -23.82 3.85 27.20
C SER A 1133 -23.76 2.62 28.11
N ASN A 1134 -24.77 2.46 28.97
CA ASN A 1134 -24.99 1.26 29.78
C ASN A 1134 -24.03 1.02 30.95
N TRP A 1135 -23.32 2.03 31.45
CA TRP A 1135 -22.49 1.95 32.67
C TRP A 1135 -23.30 2.20 33.95
N ASN A 1136 -24.37 1.43 34.15
CA ASN A 1136 -25.23 1.55 35.33
C ASN A 1136 -24.73 0.63 36.45
N ASN A 1137 -24.80 1.09 37.69
CA ASN A 1137 -24.52 0.27 38.86
C ASN A 1137 -25.45 -0.94 38.87
N CYS A 1138 -24.92 -2.11 39.22
CA CYS A 1138 -25.67 -3.36 39.25
C CYS A 1138 -25.41 -4.12 40.53
N VAL A 1139 -26.41 -4.91 40.94
CA VAL A 1139 -26.35 -5.70 42.16
C VAL A 1139 -26.42 -7.18 41.80
N ILE A 1140 -25.46 -7.96 42.29
CA ILE A 1140 -25.28 -9.37 41.96
C ILE A 1140 -25.61 -10.21 43.20
N PRO A 1141 -26.66 -11.06 43.18
CA PRO A 1141 -27.13 -11.86 44.31
C PRO A 1141 -26.22 -13.08 44.55
N SER A 1142 -24.91 -12.82 44.72
CA SER A 1142 -23.85 -13.78 44.96
C SER A 1142 -22.75 -13.09 45.75
N ASN A 1143 -22.00 -13.85 46.56
CA ASN A 1143 -20.79 -13.36 47.24
C ASN A 1143 -19.56 -13.33 46.33
N SER A 1144 -19.72 -13.70 45.05
CA SER A 1144 -18.69 -13.67 44.02
C SER A 1144 -19.23 -13.21 42.66
N ALA A 1145 -18.38 -12.52 41.90
CA ALA A 1145 -18.66 -12.06 40.55
C ALA A 1145 -17.41 -12.15 39.66
N THR A 1146 -17.59 -12.58 38.40
CA THR A 1146 -16.52 -12.64 37.38
C THR A 1146 -16.70 -11.52 36.36
N PHE A 1147 -15.69 -10.68 36.23
CA PHE A 1147 -15.60 -9.56 35.29
C PHE A 1147 -14.78 -10.00 34.08
N VAL A 1148 -15.29 -9.79 32.87
CA VAL A 1148 -14.61 -10.13 31.61
C VAL A 1148 -14.56 -8.88 30.74
N PHE A 1149 -13.35 -8.43 30.41
CA PHE A 1149 -13.13 -7.31 29.49
C PHE A 1149 -12.52 -7.85 28.20
N SER A 1150 -13.00 -7.41 27.04
CA SER A 1150 -12.53 -7.85 25.73
C SER A 1150 -12.51 -6.71 24.72
N THR A 1151 -11.46 -6.64 23.89
CA THR A 1151 -11.30 -5.72 22.74
C THR A 1151 -10.75 -6.48 21.53
N ASP A 1152 -11.19 -6.13 20.31
CA ASP A 1152 -10.74 -6.74 19.06
C ASP A 1152 -9.51 -6.04 18.44
N GLY A 1153 -9.07 -4.92 19.02
CA GLY A 1153 -7.85 -4.22 18.61
C GLY A 1153 -7.98 -3.44 17.30
N ASP A 1154 -8.89 -2.46 17.26
CA ASP A 1154 -9.02 -1.61 16.08
C ASP A 1154 -7.76 -0.75 15.85
N LYS A 1155 -7.19 -0.83 14.64
CA LYS A 1155 -6.07 0.05 14.19
C LYS A 1155 -6.53 1.50 13.93
N ALA A 1156 -7.66 1.92 14.49
CA ALA A 1156 -8.26 3.22 14.23
C ALA A 1156 -7.48 4.35 14.94
N ALA A 1157 -7.29 5.47 14.24
CA ALA A 1157 -6.62 6.64 14.80
C ALA A 1157 -7.57 7.41 15.75
N GLY A 1158 -7.26 7.43 17.05
CA GLY A 1158 -7.98 8.25 18.03
C GLY A 1158 -7.88 7.77 19.48
N GLU A 1159 -6.69 7.79 20.08
CA GLU A 1159 -6.45 7.38 21.48
C GLU A 1159 -7.27 8.18 22.51
N LEU A 1160 -7.56 9.45 22.22
CA LEU A 1160 -8.38 10.34 23.06
C LEU A 1160 -9.82 9.84 23.33
N LYS A 1161 -10.26 8.76 22.68
CA LYS A 1161 -11.59 8.16 22.86
C LYS A 1161 -11.60 6.82 23.63
N ARG A 1162 -10.45 6.32 24.09
CA ARG A 1162 -10.32 5.02 24.81
C ARG A 1162 -10.19 5.21 26.32
N TRP A 1163 -11.26 5.60 27.00
CA TRP A 1163 -11.21 6.10 28.39
C TRP A 1163 -11.41 5.03 29.49
N GLY A 1164 -11.10 3.77 29.19
CA GLY A 1164 -11.06 2.68 30.18
C GLY A 1164 -12.37 2.41 30.95
N VAL A 1165 -12.28 1.50 31.92
CA VAL A 1165 -13.37 1.07 32.79
C VAL A 1165 -12.86 1.04 34.22
N LEU A 1166 -13.61 1.63 35.17
CA LEU A 1166 -13.37 1.49 36.60
C LEU A 1166 -14.67 1.20 37.34
N ALA A 1167 -14.67 0.12 38.12
CA ALA A 1167 -15.78 -0.30 38.96
C ALA A 1167 -15.32 -0.61 40.39
N VAL A 1168 -16.09 -0.13 41.37
CA VAL A 1168 -15.88 -0.37 42.79
C VAL A 1168 -16.88 -1.42 43.27
N VAL A 1169 -16.37 -2.49 43.87
CA VAL A 1169 -17.13 -3.66 44.29
C VAL A 1169 -17.22 -3.71 45.82
N THR A 1170 -18.44 -3.71 46.37
CA THR A 1170 -18.71 -3.69 47.82
C THR A 1170 -19.72 -4.76 48.25
N SER A 1171 -19.81 -5.05 49.56
CA SER A 1171 -20.82 -5.96 50.14
C SER A 1171 -22.18 -5.27 50.30
N SER A 1172 -23.29 -5.99 50.08
CA SER A 1172 -24.67 -5.45 50.11
C SER A 1172 -25.24 -5.06 51.49
N GLY A 1173 -24.38 -4.83 52.49
CA GLY A 1173 -24.75 -4.32 53.82
C GLY A 1173 -24.19 -2.93 54.15
N SER A 1174 -23.27 -2.42 53.32
CA SER A 1174 -22.74 -1.06 53.39
C SER A 1174 -23.59 -0.12 52.52
N ALA A 1175 -23.84 1.11 52.96
CA ALA A 1175 -24.49 2.10 52.11
C ALA A 1175 -23.67 2.27 50.81
N ALA A 1176 -24.32 2.19 49.65
CA ALA A 1176 -23.66 2.35 48.36
C ALA A 1176 -22.86 3.66 48.35
N PRO A 1177 -21.57 3.63 47.96
CA PRO A 1177 -20.75 4.83 47.97
C PRO A 1177 -21.35 5.91 47.04
N PRO A 1178 -21.36 7.19 47.46
CA PRO A 1178 -21.81 8.27 46.59
C PRO A 1178 -21.03 8.29 45.28
N GLN A 1179 -21.72 8.60 44.16
CA GLN A 1179 -21.09 8.68 42.83
C GLN A 1179 -19.91 9.65 42.79
N GLU A 1180 -19.98 10.75 43.55
CA GLU A 1180 -18.87 11.71 43.67
C GLU A 1180 -17.61 11.07 44.29
N THR A 1181 -17.77 10.20 45.28
CA THR A 1181 -16.66 9.45 45.89
C THR A 1181 -16.04 8.49 44.89
N ILE A 1182 -16.85 7.79 44.09
CA ILE A 1182 -16.36 6.85 43.06
C ILE A 1182 -15.58 7.60 41.98
N ASN A 1183 -16.10 8.75 41.52
CA ASN A 1183 -15.41 9.56 40.50
C ASN A 1183 -14.09 10.14 41.03
N LYS A 1184 -14.07 10.66 42.27
CA LYS A 1184 -12.83 11.13 42.91
C LYS A 1184 -11.83 10.00 43.12
N LEU A 1185 -12.30 8.81 43.51
CA LEU A 1185 -11.47 7.63 43.63
C LEU A 1185 -10.89 7.25 42.27
N MET A 1186 -11.66 7.28 41.18
CA MET A 1186 -11.13 7.00 39.83
C MET A 1186 -10.00 7.97 39.45
N ASP A 1187 -10.22 9.27 39.60
CA ASP A 1187 -9.22 10.29 39.22
C ASP A 1187 -7.92 10.11 40.02
N ARG A 1188 -8.01 9.86 41.33
CA ARG A 1188 -6.84 9.60 42.18
C ARG A 1188 -6.21 8.23 41.93
N TRP A 1189 -7.00 7.19 41.76
CA TRP A 1189 -6.55 5.81 41.58
C TRP A 1189 -5.72 5.67 40.30
N VAL A 1190 -6.21 6.21 39.19
CA VAL A 1190 -5.48 6.22 37.91
C VAL A 1190 -4.21 7.05 38.03
N ALA A 1191 -4.27 8.25 38.62
CA ALA A 1191 -3.11 9.12 38.77
C ALA A 1191 -2.01 8.50 39.65
N GLU A 1192 -2.38 7.97 40.82
CA GLU A 1192 -1.43 7.41 41.78
C GLU A 1192 -0.86 6.06 41.31
N THR A 1193 -1.69 5.18 40.73
CA THR A 1193 -1.24 3.88 40.20
C THR A 1193 -0.29 4.06 39.00
N SER A 1194 -0.61 4.98 38.09
CA SER A 1194 0.26 5.26 36.93
C SER A 1194 1.57 5.91 37.37
N ARG A 1195 1.51 6.84 38.33
CA ARG A 1195 2.71 7.46 38.93
C ARG A 1195 3.60 6.43 39.64
N ALA A 1196 3.02 5.42 40.30
CA ALA A 1196 3.77 4.38 40.99
C ALA A 1196 4.40 3.36 40.03
N ARG A 1197 3.67 2.94 38.99
CA ARG A 1197 4.16 1.96 38.01
C ARG A 1197 5.22 2.52 37.07
N GLY A 1198 5.03 3.76 36.62
CA GLY A 1198 5.93 4.44 35.70
C GLY A 1198 5.92 3.90 34.27
N SER A 1199 6.37 4.73 33.34
CA SER A 1199 6.58 4.39 31.94
C SER A 1199 7.78 3.44 31.77
N ARG A 1200 7.60 2.36 30.99
CA ARG A 1200 8.69 1.44 30.60
C ARG A 1200 9.11 1.58 29.14
N ALA A 1201 8.52 2.51 28.40
CA ALA A 1201 8.66 2.53 26.96
C ALA A 1201 9.81 3.45 26.52
N LYS A 1202 10.57 3.02 25.51
CA LYS A 1202 11.67 3.81 24.94
C LYS A 1202 11.11 4.77 23.91
N ILE A 1203 11.29 6.07 24.15
CA ILE A 1203 10.95 7.11 23.18
C ILE A 1203 11.86 6.97 21.95
N SER A 1204 11.24 6.73 20.81
CA SER A 1204 11.87 6.73 19.50
C SER A 1204 11.28 7.83 18.64
N LEU A 1205 12.15 8.56 17.94
CA LEU A 1205 11.75 9.55 16.96
C LEU A 1205 12.03 9.00 15.57
N GLU A 1206 10.96 8.73 14.83
CA GLU A 1206 11.03 8.36 13.43
C GLU A 1206 10.59 9.56 12.58
N PRO A 1207 11.40 9.97 11.58
CA PRO A 1207 10.88 10.83 10.53
C PRO A 1207 9.63 10.18 9.91
N GLU A 1208 8.57 10.94 9.65
CA GLU A 1208 7.52 10.48 8.72
C GLU A 1208 8.05 10.55 7.28
N ASP A 1209 9.10 9.79 7.00
CA ASP A 1209 9.82 9.83 5.74
C ASP A 1209 9.34 8.72 4.79
N TRP A 1210 9.42 9.00 3.50
CA TRP A 1210 9.25 8.06 2.40
C TRP A 1210 10.61 7.67 1.84
N ASP A 1211 10.70 6.51 1.19
CA ASP A 1211 11.95 6.06 0.57
C ASP A 1211 12.23 6.87 -0.71
N GLU A 1212 13.09 7.88 -0.57
CA GLU A 1212 13.49 8.74 -1.68
C GLU A 1212 14.31 8.00 -2.74
N ALA A 1213 15.05 6.96 -2.36
CA ALA A 1213 15.77 6.14 -3.33
C ALA A 1213 14.78 5.30 -4.15
N ARG A 1214 13.75 4.73 -3.52
CA ARG A 1214 12.70 3.96 -4.19
C ARG A 1214 11.81 4.79 -5.10
N LEU A 1215 11.49 6.03 -4.74
CA LEU A 1215 10.72 6.93 -5.61
C LEU A 1215 11.56 7.52 -6.76
N ARG A 1216 12.90 7.50 -6.65
CA ARG A 1216 13.82 7.86 -7.74
C ARG A 1216 14.08 6.70 -8.71
N ALA A 1217 13.99 5.46 -8.24
CA ALA A 1217 14.07 4.24 -9.05
C ALA A 1217 12.77 4.04 -9.86
#